data_AF-A0A2G5DDL6-F1
#
_entry.id   AF-A0A2G5DDL6-F1
#
_cell.length_a   1.000
_cell.length_b   1.000
_cell.length_c   1.000
_cell.angle_alpha   90.00
_cell.angle_beta   90.00
_cell.angle_gamma   90.00
#
_symmetry.space_group_name_H-M   'P 1'
#
loop_
_entity.id
_entity.type
_entity.pdbx_description
1 polymer ?
#
loop_
_entity_poly.entity_id
_entity_poly.type
_entity_poly.pdbx_seq_one_letter_code
_entity_poly.pdbx_strand_id
1 'polypeptide(L)'
;MSHPKRSYNNTSSSSSSSSGSGSGSGVGGGVGGIGGNPFQTTSNTNTSSMKKAKSQAISCSMEKNGQNNHHYEDFGTSMIVDDNNLKSESQFGVIDCTSQNPTTIVAANLSRKKATPPQPAKKPLVIKFTKGKPKPPTNFEETTWIVLKSAINAIFLKQRTPSHFEDLYQAVDSLCIHKMGGDLYQRIEKECEAHICRVLQSLVGQSPDLVVFLSLVENCWQDLCNQIMMIRGIALVLDTTYVKQTSNVLSLWDMGLHLFRRHLSLCPEVEHRTVTGMLRLIEKERLGEAIDRTLLNHLLKMFTALGIYSESFEKPFLECTTEFYAAEGVKFMQLSDVPDYLKHVELRLHEEHERCLLYLDSSTRKPLVATTERQLLERHTSAILDKGFTMLMDGNRIEDLRRLYALFSRVNAFELLRQALSSYIRGTGQGLIMDEEKDKDLVSSLLEFKASLDMIWEESFSRNDVFSNTIKDAFEHLINLRQNRPAELIAKFLDEKLRAGNKGTSEEELEGLLDKVLVLFRFIQGKDVFEAFYKKDLAKRLLLGKSASIDAEKSMISKLKTECGSQFTNKLEGMFKDIELSKEINESFRQSSQARTKLPSGIEMSVHVLTTGYWPTYPPMDVRLPHELNVYQDIFKEFYLSKYSGRRLMWQNSLGHCVLKAEFPKGRKELAVSLFQVGLLKFL
;
A
#
# COMPACT_ATOMS: atom_id res chain seq x y z
N MET A 1 59.06 19.80 30.07
CA MET A 1 59.61 18.45 29.82
C MET A 1 59.06 18.00 28.48
N SER A 2 59.81 17.94 27.36
CA SER A 2 61.05 17.19 27.05
C SER A 2 60.80 15.74 26.56
N HIS A 3 60.63 15.61 25.23
CA HIS A 3 61.26 14.65 24.29
C HIS A 3 62.12 13.48 24.85
N PRO A 4 62.23 12.31 24.17
CA PRO A 4 62.74 12.28 22.77
C PRO A 4 62.49 11.07 21.80
N LYS A 5 62.58 11.37 20.48
CA LYS A 5 63.13 10.55 19.35
C LYS A 5 62.39 9.21 19.02
N ARG A 6 62.41 8.63 17.81
CA ARG A 6 63.18 8.79 16.53
C ARG A 6 62.15 8.60 15.35
N SER A 7 62.40 8.47 14.04
CA SER A 7 63.61 8.28 13.21
C SER A 7 63.43 8.74 11.72
N TYR A 8 64.33 8.29 10.86
CA TYR A 8 64.50 8.47 9.40
C TYR A 8 63.62 7.47 8.56
N ASN A 9 63.44 7.58 7.24
CA ASN A 9 64.41 8.00 6.21
C ASN A 9 63.82 8.56 4.88
N ASN A 10 64.67 9.20 4.05
CA ASN A 10 64.35 9.76 2.72
C ASN A 10 64.66 8.79 1.56
N THR A 11 63.99 8.99 0.41
CA THR A 11 64.64 9.16 -0.93
C THR A 11 63.66 9.70 -1.99
N SER A 12 64.17 10.35 -3.04
CA SER A 12 63.36 10.98 -4.10
C SER A 12 64.13 11.14 -5.43
N SER A 13 63.63 10.54 -6.51
CA SER A 13 64.07 10.74 -7.90
C SER A 13 63.22 9.87 -8.85
N SER A 14 62.81 10.19 -10.08
CA SER A 14 62.60 11.41 -10.90
C SER A 14 62.88 11.03 -12.37
N SER A 15 61.99 11.36 -13.31
CA SER A 15 62.13 11.15 -14.78
C SER A 15 62.24 9.67 -15.24
N SER A 16 61.88 9.28 -16.47
CA SER A 16 61.86 10.03 -17.73
C SER A 16 60.75 9.57 -18.72
N SER A 17 60.67 10.22 -19.87
CA SER A 17 59.62 10.09 -20.90
C SER A 17 60.11 9.42 -22.19
N SER A 18 59.22 8.73 -22.92
CA SER A 18 59.36 8.53 -24.37
C SER A 18 58.00 8.33 -25.06
N SER A 19 57.93 8.66 -26.34
CA SER A 19 56.74 8.70 -27.19
C SER A 19 56.70 7.57 -28.23
N GLY A 20 55.51 7.18 -28.70
CA GLY A 20 55.34 6.29 -29.85
C GLY A 20 54.08 6.64 -30.65
N SER A 21 54.21 6.74 -31.97
CA SER A 21 53.15 7.19 -32.90
C SER A 21 53.06 6.27 -34.13
N GLY A 22 51.86 6.04 -34.66
CA GLY A 22 51.63 5.27 -35.88
C GLY A 22 50.33 5.69 -36.59
N SER A 23 50.28 5.54 -37.91
CA SER A 23 49.29 6.19 -38.80
C SER A 23 48.68 5.21 -39.81
N GLY A 24 47.45 5.46 -40.28
CA GLY A 24 46.81 4.70 -41.37
C GLY A 24 45.58 5.41 -41.97
N SER A 25 45.55 5.58 -43.29
CA SER A 25 44.62 6.50 -44.02
C SER A 25 43.43 5.80 -44.70
N GLY A 26 42.33 6.53 -45.00
CA GLY A 26 41.20 6.01 -45.79
C GLY A 26 40.14 7.05 -46.26
N VAL A 27 40.18 7.39 -47.55
CA VAL A 27 39.30 8.24 -48.40
C VAL A 27 37.77 7.97 -48.26
N GLY A 28 36.81 8.88 -48.51
CA GLY A 28 36.81 10.31 -48.87
C GLY A 28 35.53 10.77 -49.65
N GLY A 29 35.26 12.10 -49.72
CA GLY A 29 34.10 12.74 -50.39
C GLY A 29 32.87 12.96 -49.49
N GLY A 30 31.96 13.94 -49.67
CA GLY A 30 31.91 15.08 -50.61
C GLY A 30 30.49 15.32 -51.19
N VAL A 31 30.00 16.52 -51.53
CA VAL A 31 30.46 17.93 -51.37
C VAL A 31 29.22 18.87 -51.49
N GLY A 32 29.13 19.99 -50.75
CA GLY A 32 28.31 21.16 -51.15
C GLY A 32 27.43 21.85 -50.07
N GLY A 33 27.11 23.14 -50.27
CA GLY A 33 26.24 23.97 -49.43
C GLY A 33 25.96 25.35 -50.04
N ILE A 34 25.32 26.26 -49.29
CA ILE A 34 24.75 27.57 -49.71
C ILE A 34 23.43 27.39 -50.53
N GLY A 35 22.35 28.15 -50.34
CA GLY A 35 22.01 29.18 -49.33
C GLY A 35 20.99 30.19 -49.88
N GLY A 36 20.03 30.67 -49.08
CA GLY A 36 19.06 31.69 -49.53
C GLY A 36 17.86 31.95 -48.60
N ASN A 37 17.74 33.20 -48.16
CA ASN A 37 16.52 33.89 -47.67
C ASN A 37 16.30 35.08 -48.67
N PRO A 38 15.17 35.83 -48.75
CA PRO A 38 14.41 36.37 -47.60
C PRO A 38 12.89 36.68 -47.77
N PHE A 39 12.24 37.16 -46.69
CA PHE A 39 10.98 37.97 -46.66
C PHE A 39 9.68 37.31 -47.23
N GLN A 40 8.44 37.77 -46.97
CA GLN A 40 7.89 38.94 -46.25
C GLN A 40 6.44 38.67 -45.77
N THR A 41 6.05 39.12 -44.56
CA THR A 41 4.64 39.46 -44.13
C THR A 41 3.52 38.39 -44.26
N THR A 42 2.35 38.43 -43.59
CA THR A 42 1.67 39.45 -42.77
C THR A 42 0.82 38.79 -41.66
N SER A 43 0.37 39.62 -40.70
CA SER A 43 -0.61 39.34 -39.63
C SER A 43 -1.84 38.51 -39.98
N ASN A 44 -2.36 37.75 -39.00
CA ASN A 44 -3.74 37.98 -38.57
C ASN A 44 -4.00 37.64 -37.09
N THR A 45 -4.91 38.38 -36.45
CA THR A 45 -5.33 38.20 -35.06
C THR A 45 -6.64 37.43 -34.97
N ASN A 46 -6.84 36.64 -33.91
CA ASN A 46 -8.18 36.57 -33.30
C ASN A 46 -8.17 36.10 -31.83
N THR A 47 -9.10 36.65 -31.05
CA THR A 47 -9.23 36.42 -29.60
C THR A 47 -10.62 35.93 -29.24
N SER A 48 -10.73 34.91 -28.39
CA SER A 48 -11.94 34.64 -27.60
C SER A 48 -11.55 34.21 -26.18
N SER A 49 -11.82 35.00 -25.13
CA SER A 49 -13.10 35.45 -24.57
C SER A 49 -13.73 34.46 -23.58
N MET A 50 -13.10 34.34 -22.40
CA MET A 50 -13.72 33.73 -21.22
C MET A 50 -15.02 34.45 -20.83
N LYS A 51 -16.06 33.70 -20.43
CA LYS A 51 -17.23 34.24 -19.72
C LYS A 51 -17.17 33.88 -18.24
N LYS A 52 -17.24 34.89 -17.37
CA LYS A 52 -17.48 34.71 -15.93
C LYS A 52 -18.95 34.35 -15.68
N ALA A 53 -19.20 33.39 -14.79
CA ALA A 53 -20.44 33.27 -14.03
C ALA A 53 -20.15 33.60 -12.55
N LYS A 54 -21.18 33.95 -11.77
CA LYS A 54 -21.02 34.49 -10.41
C LYS A 54 -21.19 33.42 -9.34
N SER A 55 -20.42 33.55 -8.25
CA SER A 55 -20.71 32.90 -6.98
C SER A 55 -21.97 33.48 -6.32
N GLN A 56 -22.70 32.64 -5.60
CA GLN A 56 -23.61 33.04 -4.53
C GLN A 56 -23.49 32.04 -3.39
N ALA A 57 -23.60 32.50 -2.15
CA ALA A 57 -23.50 31.67 -0.95
C ALA A 57 -24.78 31.81 -0.11
N ILE A 58 -25.25 30.71 0.44
CA ILE A 58 -26.29 30.65 1.48
C ILE A 58 -25.83 29.64 2.53
N SER A 59 -26.06 29.94 3.80
CA SER A 59 -25.72 29.13 4.96
C SER A 59 -26.98 28.72 5.73
N CYS A 60 -27.07 27.46 6.18
CA CYS A 60 -27.34 27.07 7.58
C CYS A 60 -27.63 25.57 7.77
N SER A 61 -27.04 25.03 8.84
CA SER A 61 -27.60 24.07 9.83
C SER A 61 -28.29 22.75 9.42
N MET A 62 -27.63 21.65 9.80
CA MET A 62 -28.14 20.44 10.48
C MET A 62 -29.58 19.94 10.24
N GLU A 63 -29.73 18.66 9.85
CA GLU A 63 -30.16 17.63 10.82
C GLU A 63 -29.73 16.20 10.43
N LYS A 64 -30.21 15.16 11.14
CA LYS A 64 -29.61 13.80 11.19
C LYS A 64 -30.34 12.78 10.30
N ASN A 65 -29.58 11.96 9.57
CA ASN A 65 -29.67 10.49 9.44
C ASN A 65 -28.68 10.01 8.34
N GLY A 66 -28.16 8.78 8.34
CA GLY A 66 -28.36 7.71 9.33
C GLY A 66 -28.58 6.32 8.74
N GLN A 67 -27.77 5.86 7.78
CA GLN A 67 -27.81 4.46 7.31
C GLN A 67 -26.50 4.01 6.66
N ASN A 68 -26.18 2.72 6.83
CA ASN A 68 -24.99 2.08 6.26
C ASN A 68 -25.16 1.84 4.76
N ASN A 69 -24.05 1.84 4.02
CA ASN A 69 -23.91 0.93 2.90
C ASN A 69 -22.43 0.55 2.70
N HIS A 70 -22.10 -0.74 2.79
CA HIS A 70 -20.76 -1.22 2.47
C HIS A 70 -20.66 -1.46 0.97
N HIS A 71 -19.65 -0.87 0.33
CA HIS A 71 -19.19 -1.29 -0.99
C HIS A 71 -17.86 -2.03 -0.83
N TYR A 72 -17.86 -3.29 -1.27
CA TYR A 72 -16.65 -4.06 -1.55
C TYR A 72 -16.73 -4.39 -3.04
N GLU A 73 -15.87 -3.77 -3.85
CA GLU A 73 -15.57 -4.26 -5.19
C GLU A 73 -14.45 -5.30 -5.08
N ASP A 74 -14.66 -6.47 -5.66
CA ASP A 74 -13.72 -7.60 -5.62
C ASP A 74 -13.19 -7.86 -7.04
N PHE A 75 -11.91 -7.57 -7.26
CA PHE A 75 -11.25 -7.68 -8.58
C PHE A 75 -10.54 -9.03 -8.73
N GLY A 76 -11.34 -10.10 -8.92
CA GLY A 76 -10.87 -11.47 -9.10
C GLY A 76 -10.91 -11.97 -10.55
N THR A 77 -9.95 -11.56 -11.39
CA THR A 77 -9.86 -12.06 -12.78
C THR A 77 -9.17 -13.43 -12.84
N SER A 78 -9.87 -14.46 -13.30
CA SER A 78 -9.25 -15.68 -13.85
C SER A 78 -10.16 -16.36 -14.89
N MET A 79 -9.58 -16.76 -16.02
CA MET A 79 -10.28 -17.49 -17.09
C MET A 79 -10.01 -18.99 -16.97
N ILE A 80 -11.06 -19.82 -16.92
CA ILE A 80 -11.00 -21.20 -17.44
C ILE A 80 -12.26 -21.50 -18.24
N VAL A 81 -12.07 -21.51 -19.56
CA VAL A 81 -12.73 -22.29 -20.62
C VAL A 81 -14.02 -23.06 -20.25
N ASP A 82 -15.15 -22.66 -20.84
CA ASP A 82 -16.34 -23.49 -21.03
C ASP A 82 -16.06 -24.67 -22.00
N ASP A 83 -16.74 -25.81 -21.81
CA ASP A 83 -17.22 -26.56 -22.99
C ASP A 83 -18.53 -27.32 -22.75
N ASN A 84 -19.52 -27.03 -23.61
CA ASN A 84 -20.68 -27.82 -24.03
C ASN A 84 -21.52 -28.63 -23.03
N ASN A 85 -22.78 -28.19 -22.84
CA ASN A 85 -23.91 -29.08 -22.51
C ASN A 85 -25.17 -28.70 -23.31
N LEU A 86 -25.28 -29.20 -24.55
CA LEU A 86 -26.49 -29.03 -25.36
C LEU A 86 -27.61 -29.96 -24.87
N LYS A 87 -28.70 -29.36 -24.36
CA LYS A 87 -30.01 -30.00 -24.31
C LYS A 87 -31.02 -29.21 -25.13
N SER A 88 -31.62 -29.87 -26.12
CA SER A 88 -32.74 -29.33 -26.89
C SER A 88 -34.06 -29.64 -26.17
N GLU A 89 -34.84 -28.61 -25.90
CA GLU A 89 -36.28 -28.74 -25.67
C GLU A 89 -37.05 -28.49 -26.96
N SER A 90 -38.19 -29.16 -27.12
CA SER A 90 -39.24 -28.78 -28.08
C SER A 90 -40.54 -28.52 -27.33
N GLN A 91 -40.90 -27.24 -27.24
CA GLN A 91 -42.15 -26.79 -26.61
C GLN A 91 -43.39 -27.17 -27.43
N PHE A 92 -44.55 -27.25 -26.78
CA PHE A 92 -45.81 -26.77 -27.36
C PHE A 92 -46.87 -26.47 -26.28
N GLY A 93 -47.59 -25.35 -26.42
CA GLY A 93 -48.94 -25.16 -25.86
C GLY A 93 -49.07 -24.60 -24.45
N VAL A 94 -48.96 -23.28 -24.30
CA VAL A 94 -49.47 -22.53 -23.13
C VAL A 94 -50.93 -22.11 -23.38
N ILE A 95 -51.75 -22.03 -22.33
CA ILE A 95 -52.80 -21.02 -22.17
C ILE A 95 -53.04 -20.79 -20.66
N ASP A 96 -53.26 -19.53 -20.30
CA ASP A 96 -53.39 -19.02 -18.93
C ASP A 96 -54.87 -18.62 -18.63
N CYS A 97 -55.19 -18.39 -17.35
CA CYS A 97 -55.98 -17.26 -16.82
C CYS A 97 -56.54 -17.54 -15.42
N THR A 98 -56.78 -16.46 -14.66
CA THR A 98 -56.87 -16.48 -13.20
C THR A 98 -58.24 -16.10 -12.61
N SER A 99 -58.47 -16.56 -11.37
CA SER A 99 -59.30 -15.99 -10.28
C SER A 99 -60.62 -15.24 -10.56
N GLN A 100 -61.68 -15.67 -9.87
CA GLN A 100 -62.62 -14.91 -8.99
C GLN A 100 -63.10 -13.49 -9.45
N ASN A 101 -64.36 -13.07 -9.33
CA ASN A 101 -65.43 -13.28 -8.31
C ASN A 101 -66.72 -12.54 -8.83
N PRO A 102 -67.77 -12.15 -8.08
CA PRO A 102 -68.33 -12.60 -6.78
C PRO A 102 -69.88 -12.80 -6.73
N THR A 103 -70.38 -13.25 -5.58
CA THR A 103 -71.73 -12.99 -4.97
C THR A 103 -73.06 -13.20 -5.72
N THR A 104 -73.69 -14.34 -5.40
CA THR A 104 -75.04 -14.48 -4.79
C THR A 104 -76.33 -14.00 -5.49
N ILE A 105 -77.24 -14.95 -5.80
CA ILE A 105 -78.70 -14.87 -5.54
C ILE A 105 -79.32 -16.29 -5.48
N VAL A 106 -80.54 -16.42 -4.93
CA VAL A 106 -81.17 -17.68 -4.44
C VAL A 106 -81.78 -18.57 -5.54
N ALA A 107 -81.58 -19.89 -5.45
CA ALA A 107 -82.43 -20.91 -6.09
C ALA A 107 -82.46 -22.24 -5.29
N ALA A 108 -83.52 -23.05 -5.47
CA ALA A 108 -83.89 -24.16 -4.58
C ALA A 108 -83.03 -25.44 -4.73
N ASN A 109 -82.87 -26.17 -3.61
CA ASN A 109 -82.21 -27.49 -3.54
C ASN A 109 -83.23 -28.60 -3.23
N LEU A 110 -83.61 -29.43 -4.21
CA LEU A 110 -84.52 -30.58 -4.00
C LEU A 110 -84.34 -31.71 -5.06
N SER A 111 -83.20 -32.39 -5.05
CA SER A 111 -82.87 -33.46 -6.02
C SER A 111 -83.02 -34.86 -5.43
N ARG A 112 -84.04 -35.62 -5.88
CA ARG A 112 -84.42 -36.96 -5.38
C ARG A 112 -83.81 -38.10 -6.22
N LYS A 113 -83.41 -39.21 -5.57
CA LYS A 113 -82.76 -40.41 -6.20
C LYS A 113 -83.64 -41.16 -7.22
N LYS A 114 -83.02 -41.66 -8.32
CA LYS A 114 -83.20 -42.94 -9.08
C LYS A 114 -82.53 -42.80 -10.48
N ALA A 115 -82.05 -43.83 -11.21
CA ALA A 115 -81.70 -45.23 -10.92
C ALA A 115 -80.68 -45.78 -11.99
N THR A 116 -80.26 -47.04 -11.86
CA THR A 116 -79.18 -47.76 -12.61
C THR A 116 -79.42 -47.98 -14.12
N PRO A 117 -78.36 -48.23 -14.93
CA PRO A 117 -77.82 -49.59 -15.14
C PRO A 117 -76.27 -49.70 -15.04
N PRO A 118 -75.68 -50.93 -14.94
CA PRO A 118 -74.26 -51.14 -14.68
C PRO A 118 -73.38 -51.35 -15.93
N GLN A 119 -72.07 -51.09 -15.79
CA GLN A 119 -71.01 -51.53 -16.71
C GLN A 119 -69.93 -52.34 -15.96
N PRO A 120 -69.12 -53.16 -16.64
CA PRO A 120 -68.58 -54.39 -16.05
C PRO A 120 -67.45 -54.19 -15.05
N ALA A 121 -67.57 -54.87 -13.90
CA ALA A 121 -66.50 -54.97 -12.92
C ALA A 121 -65.27 -55.69 -13.51
N LYS A 122 -64.09 -55.06 -13.37
CA LYS A 122 -62.80 -55.68 -13.70
C LYS A 122 -62.56 -56.88 -12.78
N LYS A 123 -62.86 -58.08 -13.25
CA LYS A 123 -62.52 -59.33 -12.53
C LYS A 123 -61.00 -59.41 -12.35
N PRO A 124 -60.47 -59.61 -11.12
CA PRO A 124 -59.04 -59.85 -10.95
C PRO A 124 -58.65 -61.17 -11.63
N LEU A 125 -57.47 -61.20 -12.26
CA LEU A 125 -56.91 -62.40 -12.87
C LEU A 125 -56.42 -63.36 -11.77
N VAL A 126 -57.29 -64.28 -11.35
CA VAL A 126 -56.95 -65.32 -10.37
C VAL A 126 -56.18 -66.45 -11.06
N ILE A 127 -54.86 -66.37 -11.02
CA ILE A 127 -53.96 -67.46 -11.44
C ILE A 127 -54.12 -68.62 -10.45
N LYS A 128 -54.63 -69.76 -10.92
CA LYS A 128 -54.75 -70.99 -10.11
C LYS A 128 -53.41 -71.70 -9.98
N PHE A 129 -52.65 -71.37 -8.94
CA PHE A 129 -51.45 -72.13 -8.57
C PHE A 129 -51.84 -73.48 -7.94
N THR A 130 -51.42 -74.59 -8.55
CA THR A 130 -51.60 -75.97 -8.04
C THR A 130 -50.48 -76.44 -7.11
N LYS A 131 -49.47 -75.59 -6.87
CA LYS A 131 -48.50 -75.70 -5.78
C LYS A 131 -48.59 -74.43 -4.95
N GLY A 132 -48.45 -74.54 -3.62
CA GLY A 132 -48.39 -73.37 -2.75
C GLY A 132 -47.19 -72.46 -3.08
N LYS A 133 -47.20 -71.21 -2.58
CA LYS A 133 -46.08 -70.28 -2.75
C LYS A 133 -44.75 -71.01 -2.46
N PRO A 134 -43.75 -71.00 -3.37
CA PRO A 134 -42.46 -71.57 -3.08
C PRO A 134 -41.86 -70.81 -1.90
N LYS A 135 -41.76 -71.47 -0.74
CA LYS A 135 -40.90 -71.01 0.34
C LYS A 135 -39.46 -71.31 -0.08
N PRO A 136 -38.49 -70.43 0.18
CA PRO A 136 -37.09 -70.81 0.07
C PRO A 136 -36.82 -72.02 0.99
N PRO A 137 -35.87 -72.91 0.65
CA PRO A 137 -35.51 -74.03 1.53
C PRO A 137 -35.03 -73.50 2.88
N THR A 138 -35.26 -74.25 3.96
CA THR A 138 -35.03 -73.77 5.34
C THR A 138 -33.60 -73.30 5.62
N ASN A 139 -32.62 -73.80 4.86
CA ASN A 139 -31.20 -73.44 4.98
C ASN A 139 -30.76 -72.38 3.95
N PHE A 140 -31.68 -71.79 3.17
CA PHE A 140 -31.36 -70.86 2.06
C PHE A 140 -30.52 -69.65 2.51
N GLU A 141 -30.89 -69.07 3.65
CA GLU A 141 -30.21 -67.92 4.25
C GLU A 141 -28.79 -68.29 4.69
N GLU A 142 -28.64 -69.38 5.45
CA GLU A 142 -27.35 -69.90 5.93
C GLU A 142 -26.42 -70.27 4.75
N THR A 143 -26.95 -70.96 3.73
CA THR A 143 -26.17 -71.44 2.58
C THR A 143 -25.71 -70.27 1.71
N THR A 144 -26.60 -69.29 1.47
CA THR A 144 -26.26 -68.07 0.74
C THR A 144 -25.28 -67.20 1.54
N TRP A 145 -25.43 -67.11 2.86
CA TRP A 145 -24.50 -66.39 3.72
C TRP A 145 -23.09 -67.02 3.73
N ILE A 146 -22.97 -68.36 3.69
CA ILE A 146 -21.66 -69.03 3.57
C ILE A 146 -20.94 -68.62 2.27
N VAL A 147 -21.66 -68.56 1.14
CA VAL A 147 -21.10 -68.12 -0.15
C VAL A 147 -20.69 -66.64 -0.09
N LEU A 148 -21.56 -65.76 0.41
CA LEU A 148 -21.27 -64.33 0.55
C LEU A 148 -20.09 -64.07 1.50
N LYS A 149 -20.04 -64.75 2.65
CA LYS A 149 -18.93 -64.69 3.61
C LYS A 149 -17.63 -65.20 2.99
N SER A 150 -17.67 -66.23 2.15
CA SER A 150 -16.49 -66.71 1.42
C SER A 150 -15.97 -65.65 0.42
N ALA A 151 -16.87 -64.99 -0.32
CA ALA A 151 -16.50 -63.89 -1.22
C ALA A 151 -15.95 -62.65 -0.48
N ILE A 152 -16.58 -62.26 0.64
CA ILE A 152 -16.12 -61.15 1.50
C ILE A 152 -14.72 -61.44 2.07
N ASN A 153 -14.48 -62.67 2.55
CA ASN A 153 -13.15 -63.05 3.03
C ASN A 153 -12.10 -63.13 1.88
N ALA A 154 -12.49 -63.54 0.67
CA ALA A 154 -11.61 -63.48 -0.49
C ALA A 154 -11.20 -62.03 -0.83
N ILE A 155 -12.15 -61.08 -0.79
CA ILE A 155 -11.90 -59.65 -0.96
C ILE A 155 -10.92 -59.12 0.10
N PHE A 156 -11.14 -59.44 1.38
CA PHE A 156 -10.24 -59.06 2.47
C PHE A 156 -8.82 -59.64 2.33
N LEU A 157 -8.68 -60.83 1.71
CA LEU A 157 -7.39 -61.48 1.44
C LEU A 157 -6.77 -61.09 0.09
N LYS A 158 -7.39 -60.18 -0.68
CA LYS A 158 -7.02 -59.82 -2.07
C LYS A 158 -6.96 -61.03 -3.03
N GLN A 159 -7.78 -62.05 -2.76
CA GLN A 159 -7.88 -63.28 -3.56
C GLN A 159 -9.04 -63.20 -4.57
N ARG A 160 -9.00 -64.05 -5.60
CA ARG A 160 -10.14 -64.17 -6.54
C ARG A 160 -11.37 -64.69 -5.79
N THR A 161 -12.53 -64.11 -6.04
CA THR A 161 -13.80 -64.61 -5.48
C THR A 161 -14.12 -65.99 -6.05
N PRO A 162 -14.68 -66.92 -5.23
CA PRO A 162 -15.03 -68.27 -5.68
C PRO A 162 -16.33 -68.34 -6.51
N SER A 163 -16.97 -67.20 -6.78
CA SER A 163 -18.20 -67.06 -7.57
C SER A 163 -18.16 -65.74 -8.34
N HIS A 164 -18.95 -65.61 -9.42
CA HIS A 164 -18.98 -64.37 -10.18
C HIS A 164 -19.75 -63.29 -9.41
N PHE A 165 -19.39 -62.02 -9.62
CA PHE A 165 -20.02 -60.88 -8.95
C PHE A 165 -21.52 -60.78 -9.25
N GLU A 166 -21.96 -61.20 -10.44
CA GLU A 166 -23.39 -61.29 -10.81
C GLU A 166 -24.15 -62.32 -9.96
N ASP A 167 -23.60 -63.53 -9.79
CA ASP A 167 -24.19 -64.58 -8.95
C ASP A 167 -24.33 -64.09 -7.49
N LEU A 168 -23.30 -63.40 -6.99
CA LEU A 168 -23.27 -62.83 -5.64
C LEU A 168 -24.27 -61.67 -5.48
N TYR A 169 -24.45 -60.84 -6.50
CA TYR A 169 -25.45 -59.77 -6.52
C TYR A 169 -26.88 -60.33 -6.54
N GLN A 170 -27.18 -61.31 -7.41
CA GLN A 170 -28.49 -61.99 -7.47
C GLN A 170 -28.81 -62.76 -6.18
N ALA A 171 -27.78 -63.28 -5.50
CA ALA A 171 -27.90 -63.87 -4.18
C ALA A 171 -28.30 -62.85 -3.11
N VAL A 172 -27.69 -61.65 -3.09
CA VAL A 172 -28.11 -60.55 -2.20
C VAL A 172 -29.52 -60.06 -2.53
N ASP A 173 -29.87 -59.91 -3.81
CA ASP A 173 -31.22 -59.52 -4.25
C ASP A 173 -32.28 -60.50 -3.72
N SER A 174 -32.03 -61.81 -3.90
CA SER A 174 -32.91 -62.88 -3.39
C SER A 174 -33.12 -62.80 -1.87
N LEU A 175 -32.07 -62.52 -1.09
CA LEU A 175 -32.19 -62.32 0.36
C LEU A 175 -32.99 -61.04 0.71
N CYS A 176 -32.79 -59.95 -0.03
CA CYS A 176 -33.51 -58.69 0.15
C CYS A 176 -35.00 -58.82 -0.19
N ILE A 177 -35.36 -59.50 -1.29
CA ILE A 177 -36.74 -59.83 -1.69
C ILE A 177 -37.45 -60.65 -0.59
N HIS A 178 -36.73 -61.54 0.09
CA HIS A 178 -37.25 -62.31 1.22
C HIS A 178 -37.29 -61.54 2.56
N LYS A 179 -36.99 -60.23 2.57
CA LYS A 179 -36.94 -59.33 3.74
C LYS A 179 -35.83 -59.61 4.76
N MET A 180 -34.81 -60.40 4.42
CA MET A 180 -33.72 -60.77 5.34
C MET A 180 -32.54 -59.76 5.30
N GLY A 181 -32.81 -58.52 4.88
CA GLY A 181 -31.79 -57.49 4.69
C GLY A 181 -31.15 -56.99 5.99
N GLY A 182 -31.91 -56.90 7.09
CA GLY A 182 -31.38 -56.46 8.38
C GLY A 182 -30.33 -57.41 8.96
N ASP A 183 -30.64 -58.72 8.96
CA ASP A 183 -29.71 -59.75 9.42
C ASP A 183 -28.48 -59.86 8.51
N LEU A 184 -28.65 -59.67 7.19
CA LEU A 184 -27.53 -59.61 6.25
C LEU A 184 -26.63 -58.39 6.51
N TYR A 185 -27.20 -57.21 6.77
CA TYR A 185 -26.44 -55.99 7.10
C TYR A 185 -25.58 -56.21 8.36
N GLN A 186 -26.18 -56.68 9.47
CA GLN A 186 -25.46 -56.95 10.72
C GLN A 186 -24.35 -58.01 10.55
N ARG A 187 -24.56 -59.01 9.68
CA ARG A 187 -23.54 -60.01 9.37
C ARG A 187 -22.37 -59.43 8.57
N ILE A 188 -22.64 -58.57 7.58
CA ILE A 188 -21.59 -57.85 6.84
C ILE A 188 -20.82 -56.92 7.78
N GLU A 189 -21.52 -56.11 8.59
CA GLU A 189 -20.94 -55.22 9.60
C GLU A 189 -19.97 -55.96 10.52
N LYS A 190 -20.38 -57.12 11.04
CA LYS A 190 -19.57 -57.94 11.96
C LYS A 190 -18.31 -58.53 11.33
N GLU A 191 -18.36 -58.98 10.07
CA GLU A 191 -17.16 -59.48 9.37
C GLU A 191 -16.21 -58.31 9.03
N CYS A 192 -16.75 -57.14 8.63
CA CYS A 192 -15.98 -55.92 8.43
C CYS A 192 -15.29 -55.46 9.73
N GLU A 193 -16.01 -55.41 10.85
CA GLU A 193 -15.47 -55.06 12.16
C GLU A 193 -14.33 -56.01 12.57
N ALA A 194 -14.53 -57.33 12.42
CA ALA A 194 -13.52 -58.33 12.72
C ALA A 194 -12.30 -58.28 11.78
N HIS A 195 -12.43 -57.72 10.58
CA HIS A 195 -11.29 -57.43 9.70
C HIS A 195 -10.56 -56.16 10.14
N ILE A 196 -11.27 -55.03 10.23
CA ILE A 196 -10.73 -53.71 10.59
C ILE A 196 -9.95 -53.75 11.91
N CYS A 197 -10.54 -54.35 12.95
CA CYS A 197 -9.90 -54.50 14.26
C CYS A 197 -8.58 -55.28 14.17
N ARG A 198 -8.53 -56.36 13.38
CA ARG A 198 -7.32 -57.17 13.20
C ARG A 198 -6.23 -56.42 12.43
N VAL A 199 -6.58 -55.65 11.40
CA VAL A 199 -5.59 -54.93 10.60
C VAL A 199 -5.00 -53.77 11.40
N LEU A 200 -5.83 -52.97 12.09
CA LEU A 200 -5.38 -51.87 12.95
C LEU A 200 -4.51 -52.38 14.12
N GLN A 201 -4.90 -53.50 14.76
CA GLN A 201 -4.05 -54.16 15.76
C GLN A 201 -2.71 -54.64 15.18
N SER A 202 -2.66 -55.02 13.91
CA SER A 202 -1.40 -55.47 13.31
C SER A 202 -0.40 -54.35 13.07
N LEU A 203 -0.84 -53.08 13.01
CA LEU A 203 0.04 -51.90 12.87
C LEU A 203 0.72 -51.48 14.19
N VAL A 204 0.18 -51.88 15.34
CA VAL A 204 0.73 -51.58 16.68
C VAL A 204 2.17 -52.12 16.78
N GLY A 205 3.10 -51.27 17.23
CA GLY A 205 4.53 -51.64 17.31
C GLY A 205 5.26 -51.86 15.98
N GLN A 206 4.63 -51.74 14.81
CA GLN A 206 5.36 -51.84 13.53
C GLN A 206 6.26 -50.61 13.28
N SER A 207 7.41 -50.87 12.65
CA SER A 207 8.47 -49.94 12.19
C SER A 207 8.89 -48.84 13.18
N PRO A 208 10.17 -48.77 13.61
CA PRO A 208 10.64 -47.59 14.36
C PRO A 208 10.69 -46.33 13.49
N ASP A 209 10.81 -46.46 12.17
CA ASP A 209 10.74 -45.35 11.21
C ASP A 209 9.27 -44.92 11.02
N LEU A 210 9.01 -43.64 11.29
CA LEU A 210 7.70 -43.02 11.13
C LEU A 210 7.27 -42.92 9.67
N VAL A 211 8.17 -42.69 8.71
CA VAL A 211 7.80 -42.53 7.29
C VAL A 211 7.27 -43.86 6.75
N VAL A 212 7.99 -44.96 7.03
CA VAL A 212 7.56 -46.32 6.71
C VAL A 212 6.24 -46.67 7.42
N PHE A 213 6.08 -46.27 8.69
CA PHE A 213 4.84 -46.45 9.42
C PHE A 213 3.65 -45.70 8.79
N LEU A 214 3.83 -44.45 8.36
CA LEU A 214 2.80 -43.69 7.66
C LEU A 214 2.38 -44.38 6.35
N SER A 215 3.31 -44.90 5.55
CA SER A 215 2.99 -45.66 4.34
C SER A 215 2.23 -46.96 4.65
N LEU A 216 2.48 -47.62 5.78
CA LEU A 216 1.71 -48.79 6.20
C LEU A 216 0.26 -48.42 6.59
N VAL A 217 0.06 -47.28 7.27
CA VAL A 217 -1.28 -46.74 7.59
C VAL A 217 -2.02 -46.33 6.31
N GLU A 218 -1.35 -45.67 5.37
CA GLU A 218 -1.92 -45.30 4.06
C GLU A 218 -2.36 -46.53 3.27
N ASN A 219 -1.50 -47.55 3.14
CA ASN A 219 -1.83 -48.77 2.41
C ASN A 219 -3.01 -49.52 3.08
N CYS A 220 -3.03 -49.59 4.42
CA CYS A 220 -4.17 -50.12 5.18
C CYS A 220 -5.48 -49.37 4.86
N TRP A 221 -5.43 -48.04 4.79
CA TRP A 221 -6.59 -47.21 4.49
C TRP A 221 -7.08 -47.37 3.05
N GLN A 222 -6.17 -47.33 2.08
CA GLN A 222 -6.48 -47.54 0.66
C GLN A 222 -7.03 -48.95 0.41
N ASP A 223 -6.45 -49.97 1.02
CA ASP A 223 -6.95 -51.35 0.94
C ASP A 223 -8.38 -51.46 1.47
N LEU A 224 -8.66 -50.89 2.65
CA LEU A 224 -10.00 -50.91 3.23
C LEU A 224 -11.01 -50.16 2.36
N CYS A 225 -10.65 -49.00 1.81
CA CYS A 225 -11.52 -48.25 0.89
C CYS A 225 -11.91 -49.09 -0.33
N ASN A 226 -10.93 -49.75 -0.96
CA ASN A 226 -11.16 -50.63 -2.10
C ASN A 226 -12.00 -51.86 -1.72
N GLN A 227 -11.75 -52.47 -0.56
CA GLN A 227 -12.52 -53.61 -0.05
C GLN A 227 -13.98 -53.25 0.24
N ILE A 228 -14.24 -52.15 0.97
CA ILE A 228 -15.60 -51.70 1.27
C ILE A 228 -16.35 -51.31 -0.01
N MET A 229 -15.69 -50.68 -1.00
CA MET A 229 -16.31 -50.41 -2.30
C MET A 229 -16.66 -51.68 -3.08
N MET A 230 -15.82 -52.72 -3.06
CA MET A 230 -16.15 -54.02 -3.68
C MET A 230 -17.31 -54.72 -2.96
N ILE A 231 -17.33 -54.71 -1.62
CA ILE A 231 -18.42 -55.28 -0.81
C ILE A 231 -19.74 -54.52 -1.09
N ARG A 232 -19.69 -53.19 -1.17
CA ARG A 232 -20.83 -52.34 -1.54
C ARG A 232 -21.33 -52.61 -2.96
N GLY A 233 -20.43 -52.90 -3.91
CA GLY A 233 -20.79 -53.29 -5.27
C GLY A 233 -21.60 -54.60 -5.32
N ILE A 234 -21.17 -55.63 -4.58
CA ILE A 234 -21.90 -56.89 -4.43
C ILE A 234 -23.25 -56.65 -3.72
N ALA A 235 -23.23 -55.90 -2.62
CA ALA A 235 -24.39 -55.65 -1.78
C ALA A 235 -25.21 -54.41 -2.21
N LEU A 236 -25.14 -54.00 -3.48
CA LEU A 236 -25.77 -52.78 -3.98
C LEU A 236 -27.30 -52.78 -3.82
N VAL A 237 -27.97 -53.95 -3.90
CA VAL A 237 -29.41 -54.06 -3.59
C VAL A 237 -29.69 -53.72 -2.13
N LEU A 238 -28.83 -54.13 -1.19
CA LEU A 238 -29.00 -53.85 0.24
C LEU A 238 -28.88 -52.34 0.52
N ASP A 239 -27.85 -51.70 -0.06
CA ASP A 239 -27.58 -50.26 0.05
C ASP A 239 -28.67 -49.39 -0.64
N THR A 240 -29.36 -49.93 -1.66
CA THR A 240 -30.41 -49.21 -2.41
C THR A 240 -31.84 -49.52 -1.97
N THR A 241 -32.11 -50.65 -1.32
CA THR A 241 -33.44 -51.03 -0.84
C THR A 241 -33.57 -50.89 0.68
N TYR A 242 -32.84 -51.71 1.45
CA TYR A 242 -32.98 -51.78 2.91
C TYR A 242 -32.50 -50.51 3.61
N VAL A 243 -31.29 -50.04 3.28
CA VAL A 243 -30.71 -48.83 3.91
C VAL A 243 -31.58 -47.60 3.61
N LYS A 244 -31.99 -47.39 2.35
CA LYS A 244 -32.84 -46.25 1.96
C LYS A 244 -34.25 -46.28 2.56
N GLN A 245 -34.75 -47.45 2.97
CA GLN A 245 -36.08 -47.60 3.59
C GLN A 245 -36.04 -47.55 5.13
N THR A 246 -34.85 -47.67 5.74
CA THR A 246 -34.69 -47.79 7.19
C THR A 246 -33.95 -46.58 7.75
N SER A 247 -34.69 -45.65 8.36
CA SER A 247 -34.08 -44.54 9.09
C SER A 247 -33.15 -45.06 10.21
N ASN A 248 -32.03 -44.37 10.41
CA ASN A 248 -30.93 -44.70 11.33
C ASN A 248 -30.01 -45.87 10.90
N VAL A 249 -30.09 -46.39 9.67
CA VAL A 249 -29.08 -47.31 9.10
C VAL A 249 -28.11 -46.52 8.22
N LEU A 250 -26.80 -46.75 8.38
CA LEU A 250 -25.74 -46.14 7.57
C LEU A 250 -25.63 -46.83 6.20
N SER A 251 -25.09 -46.14 5.18
CA SER A 251 -24.68 -46.85 3.95
C SER A 251 -23.52 -47.79 4.26
N LEU A 252 -23.30 -48.82 3.42
CA LEU A 252 -22.18 -49.75 3.64
C LEU A 252 -20.81 -49.04 3.58
N TRP A 253 -20.73 -47.89 2.92
CA TRP A 253 -19.55 -47.01 2.92
C TRP A 253 -19.39 -46.27 4.24
N ASP A 254 -20.45 -45.61 4.72
CA ASP A 254 -20.43 -44.83 5.97
C ASP A 254 -20.28 -45.74 7.21
N MET A 255 -20.79 -46.97 7.12
CA MET A 255 -20.54 -48.05 8.07
C MET A 255 -19.04 -48.40 8.12
N GLY A 256 -18.38 -48.60 6.96
CA GLY A 256 -16.94 -48.87 6.90
C GLY A 256 -16.10 -47.74 7.50
N LEU A 257 -16.44 -46.49 7.18
CA LEU A 257 -15.89 -45.28 7.79
C LEU A 257 -16.06 -45.25 9.31
N HIS A 258 -17.28 -45.51 9.80
CA HIS A 258 -17.59 -45.50 11.23
C HIS A 258 -16.85 -46.61 11.99
N LEU A 259 -16.78 -47.82 11.42
CA LEU A 259 -16.02 -48.94 11.98
C LEU A 259 -14.51 -48.62 12.07
N PHE A 260 -13.93 -48.04 11.01
CA PHE A 260 -12.51 -47.65 11.03
C PHE A 260 -12.25 -46.53 12.04
N ARG A 261 -13.08 -45.47 12.09
CA ARG A 261 -12.98 -44.41 13.10
C ARG A 261 -13.05 -44.99 14.52
N ARG A 262 -14.04 -45.86 14.79
CA ARG A 262 -14.24 -46.50 16.10
C ARG A 262 -13.02 -47.30 16.51
N HIS A 263 -12.50 -48.18 15.66
CA HIS A 263 -11.34 -49.01 15.98
C HIS A 263 -10.00 -48.25 15.98
N LEU A 264 -9.86 -47.17 15.21
CA LEU A 264 -8.69 -46.28 15.30
C LEU A 264 -8.63 -45.59 16.66
N SER A 265 -9.76 -45.05 17.16
CA SER A 265 -9.84 -44.45 18.50
C SER A 265 -9.67 -45.45 19.66
N LEU A 266 -9.85 -46.75 19.41
CA LEU A 266 -9.50 -47.83 20.35
C LEU A 266 -8.02 -48.24 20.27
N CYS A 267 -7.27 -47.76 19.28
CA CYS A 267 -5.85 -47.99 19.08
C CYS A 267 -5.05 -46.66 19.11
N PRO A 268 -5.06 -45.91 20.23
CA PRO A 268 -4.51 -44.55 20.29
C PRO A 268 -3.01 -44.46 20.00
N GLU A 269 -2.23 -45.54 20.14
CA GLU A 269 -0.84 -45.58 19.65
C GLU A 269 -0.77 -45.33 18.14
N VAL A 270 -1.65 -45.98 17.35
CA VAL A 270 -1.66 -45.85 15.88
C VAL A 270 -2.05 -44.43 15.47
N GLU A 271 -3.10 -43.88 16.10
CA GLU A 271 -3.54 -42.51 15.86
C GLU A 271 -2.44 -41.49 16.22
N HIS A 272 -1.91 -41.54 17.44
CA HIS A 272 -0.85 -40.63 17.92
C HIS A 272 0.43 -40.73 17.09
N ARG A 273 0.87 -41.94 16.72
CA ARG A 273 2.06 -42.13 15.86
C ARG A 273 1.84 -41.61 14.45
N THR A 274 0.62 -41.75 13.90
CA THR A 274 0.26 -41.20 12.58
C THR A 274 0.30 -39.68 12.60
N VAL A 275 -0.32 -39.04 13.61
CA VAL A 275 -0.27 -37.58 13.79
C VAL A 275 1.18 -37.10 13.98
N THR A 276 1.94 -37.72 14.88
CA THR A 276 3.36 -37.40 15.13
C THR A 276 4.21 -37.51 13.86
N GLY A 277 3.96 -38.53 13.02
CA GLY A 277 4.63 -38.70 11.73
C GLY A 277 4.30 -37.58 10.74
N MET A 278 3.02 -37.26 10.56
CA MET A 278 2.57 -36.19 9.66
C MET A 278 3.14 -34.83 10.08
N LEU A 279 3.12 -34.50 11.37
CA LEU A 279 3.69 -33.27 11.92
C LEU A 279 5.20 -33.17 11.64
N ARG A 280 5.95 -34.26 11.84
CA ARG A 280 7.40 -34.31 11.54
C ARG A 280 7.73 -34.20 10.06
N LEU A 281 6.86 -34.67 9.16
CA LEU A 281 7.03 -34.40 7.73
C LEU A 281 6.87 -32.90 7.42
N ILE A 282 5.86 -32.24 7.98
CA ILE A 282 5.66 -30.79 7.75
C ILE A 282 6.81 -29.97 8.38
N GLU A 283 7.30 -30.35 9.56
CA GLU A 283 8.49 -29.76 10.18
C GLU A 283 9.73 -29.89 9.28
N LYS A 284 9.99 -31.09 8.74
CA LYS A 284 11.07 -31.34 7.77
C LYS A 284 10.93 -30.48 6.51
N GLU A 285 9.72 -30.33 5.98
CA GLU A 285 9.47 -29.46 4.82
C GLU A 285 9.71 -27.98 5.14
N ARG A 286 9.39 -27.51 6.36
CA ARG A 286 9.75 -26.15 6.82
C ARG A 286 11.25 -25.97 6.98
N LEU A 287 12.00 -27.03 7.26
CA LEU A 287 13.48 -27.03 7.26
C LEU A 287 14.09 -27.17 5.85
N GLY A 288 13.28 -27.29 4.80
CA GLY A 288 13.73 -27.41 3.41
C GLY A 288 14.06 -28.83 2.95
N GLU A 289 13.75 -29.85 3.74
CA GLU A 289 13.86 -31.24 3.28
C GLU A 289 12.73 -31.58 2.29
N ALA A 290 13.02 -32.41 1.28
CA ALA A 290 12.00 -32.95 0.39
C ALA A 290 11.19 -34.04 1.09
N ILE A 291 9.85 -33.95 1.02
CA ILE A 291 8.92 -34.91 1.62
C ILE A 291 7.96 -35.50 0.59
N ASP A 292 7.38 -36.67 0.91
CA ASP A 292 6.25 -37.21 0.16
C ASP A 292 4.96 -36.45 0.49
N ARG A 293 4.66 -35.44 -0.34
CA ARG A 293 3.41 -34.68 -0.29
C ARG A 293 2.18 -35.52 -0.63
N THR A 294 2.32 -36.63 -1.35
CA THR A 294 1.17 -37.47 -1.77
C THR A 294 0.69 -38.35 -0.63
N LEU A 295 1.62 -39.02 0.07
CA LEU A 295 1.38 -39.73 1.33
C LEU A 295 0.68 -38.82 2.37
N LEU A 296 1.20 -37.61 2.56
CA LEU A 296 0.63 -36.64 3.49
C LEU A 296 -0.78 -36.19 3.06
N ASN A 297 -0.99 -35.90 1.78
CA ASN A 297 -2.30 -35.52 1.24
C ASN A 297 -3.35 -36.64 1.41
N HIS A 298 -2.98 -37.91 1.19
CA HIS A 298 -3.87 -39.06 1.38
C HIS A 298 -4.23 -39.29 2.85
N LEU A 299 -3.26 -39.20 3.76
CA LEU A 299 -3.50 -39.38 5.20
C LEU A 299 -4.31 -38.22 5.80
N LEU A 300 -4.10 -36.99 5.38
CA LEU A 300 -4.94 -35.86 5.82
C LEU A 300 -6.38 -36.00 5.27
N LYS A 301 -6.55 -36.44 4.02
CA LYS A 301 -7.87 -36.80 3.47
C LYS A 301 -8.55 -37.95 4.22
N MET A 302 -7.81 -38.93 4.72
CA MET A 302 -8.34 -39.97 5.63
C MET A 302 -8.89 -39.33 6.92
N PHE A 303 -8.12 -38.45 7.57
CA PHE A 303 -8.56 -37.77 8.79
C PHE A 303 -9.79 -36.88 8.57
N THR A 304 -9.91 -36.22 7.40
CA THR A 304 -11.10 -35.46 7.00
C THR A 304 -12.30 -36.38 6.73
N ALA A 305 -12.12 -37.46 5.96
CA ALA A 305 -13.18 -38.42 5.65
C ALA A 305 -13.74 -39.13 6.89
N LEU A 306 -12.87 -39.45 7.86
CA LEU A 306 -13.26 -40.02 9.16
C LEU A 306 -13.88 -38.98 10.10
N GLY A 307 -13.81 -37.68 9.78
CA GLY A 307 -14.34 -36.59 10.60
C GLY A 307 -13.60 -36.40 11.94
N ILE A 308 -12.28 -36.64 11.95
CA ILE A 308 -11.41 -36.49 13.14
C ILE A 308 -10.34 -35.39 12.97
N TYR A 309 -10.15 -34.88 11.75
CA TYR A 309 -9.13 -33.88 11.38
C TYR A 309 -8.97 -32.74 12.41
N SER A 310 -10.05 -32.01 12.73
CA SER A 310 -9.98 -30.81 13.59
C SER A 310 -9.70 -31.09 15.08
N GLU A 311 -9.94 -32.31 15.55
CA GLU A 311 -9.66 -32.71 16.93
C GLU A 311 -8.28 -33.36 17.05
N SER A 312 -8.01 -34.37 16.20
CA SER A 312 -6.81 -35.22 16.32
C SER A 312 -5.58 -34.67 15.60
N PHE A 313 -5.73 -33.80 14.58
CA PHE A 313 -4.60 -33.27 13.79
C PHE A 313 -4.49 -31.74 13.88
N GLU A 314 -5.55 -30.99 13.60
CA GLU A 314 -5.48 -29.52 13.44
C GLU A 314 -5.00 -28.80 14.70
N LYS A 315 -5.45 -29.24 15.89
CA LYS A 315 -5.01 -28.68 17.18
C LYS A 315 -3.51 -28.93 17.44
N PRO A 316 -3.00 -30.18 17.48
CA PRO A 316 -1.56 -30.45 17.53
C PRO A 316 -0.74 -29.74 16.43
N PHE A 317 -1.28 -29.63 15.21
CA PHE A 317 -0.60 -28.95 14.11
C PHE A 317 -0.40 -27.45 14.37
N LEU A 318 -1.42 -26.76 14.88
CA LEU A 318 -1.33 -25.34 15.24
C LEU A 318 -0.47 -25.11 16.50
N GLU A 319 -0.45 -26.06 17.43
CA GLU A 319 0.43 -26.04 18.62
C GLU A 319 1.90 -26.19 18.21
N CYS A 320 2.28 -27.26 17.49
CA CYS A 320 3.64 -27.43 17.00
C CYS A 320 4.09 -26.30 16.05
N THR A 321 3.16 -25.72 15.27
CA THR A 321 3.45 -24.54 14.44
C THR A 321 3.70 -23.28 15.28
N THR A 322 2.97 -23.13 16.39
CA THR A 322 3.19 -22.04 17.36
C THR A 322 4.59 -22.14 17.97
N GLU A 323 5.01 -23.33 18.39
CA GLU A 323 6.34 -23.56 18.96
C GLU A 323 7.45 -23.34 17.92
N PHE A 324 7.30 -23.90 16.72
CA PHE A 324 8.26 -23.76 15.62
C PHE A 324 8.52 -22.28 15.28
N TYR A 325 7.47 -21.49 15.01
CA TYR A 325 7.65 -20.09 14.64
C TYR A 325 7.99 -19.18 15.82
N ALA A 326 7.64 -19.53 17.06
CA ALA A 326 8.14 -18.82 18.23
C ALA A 326 9.66 -18.96 18.39
N ALA A 327 10.21 -20.15 18.14
CA ALA A 327 11.65 -20.39 18.16
C ALA A 327 12.36 -19.76 16.96
N GLU A 328 11.81 -19.91 15.74
CA GLU A 328 12.37 -19.33 14.52
C GLU A 328 12.37 -17.80 14.55
N GLY A 329 11.26 -17.19 14.96
CA GLY A 329 11.10 -15.73 15.06
C GLY A 329 12.14 -15.09 15.98
N VAL A 330 12.35 -15.65 17.17
CA VAL A 330 13.39 -15.20 18.12
C VAL A 330 14.80 -15.38 17.54
N LYS A 331 15.08 -16.53 16.92
CA LYS A 331 16.40 -16.85 16.34
C LYS A 331 16.77 -15.89 15.20
N PHE A 332 15.90 -15.71 14.21
CA PHE A 332 16.19 -14.81 13.08
C PHE A 332 16.21 -13.34 13.52
N MET A 333 15.38 -12.93 14.48
CA MET A 333 15.41 -11.57 15.07
C MET A 333 16.70 -11.28 15.88
N GLN A 334 17.54 -12.29 16.13
CA GLN A 334 18.87 -12.13 16.74
C GLN A 334 20.03 -12.23 15.72
N LEU A 335 19.87 -13.01 14.64
CA LEU A 335 20.94 -13.33 13.69
C LEU A 335 20.91 -12.49 12.39
N SER A 336 19.75 -11.95 12.01
CA SER A 336 19.54 -11.20 10.77
C SER A 336 19.33 -9.71 11.01
N ASP A 337 19.52 -8.90 9.97
CA ASP A 337 19.02 -7.53 9.96
C ASP A 337 17.49 -7.50 9.73
N VAL A 338 16.88 -6.32 9.92
CA VAL A 338 15.42 -6.18 9.74
C VAL A 338 14.97 -6.33 8.28
N PRO A 339 15.67 -5.78 7.25
CA PRO A 339 15.40 -6.08 5.85
C PRO A 339 15.27 -7.57 5.53
N ASP A 340 16.25 -8.40 5.93
CA ASP A 340 16.25 -9.84 5.62
C ASP A 340 15.29 -10.63 6.52
N TYR A 341 15.06 -10.18 7.76
CA TYR A 341 13.98 -10.71 8.60
C TYR A 341 12.61 -10.54 7.93
N LEU A 342 12.28 -9.35 7.44
CA LEU A 342 10.99 -9.08 6.79
C LEU A 342 10.81 -9.92 5.52
N LYS A 343 11.87 -10.16 4.74
CA LYS A 343 11.86 -11.07 3.59
C LYS A 343 11.63 -12.53 4.01
N HIS A 344 12.27 -12.98 5.09
CA HIS A 344 12.06 -14.33 5.65
C HIS A 344 10.60 -14.53 6.09
N VAL A 345 9.99 -13.55 6.74
CA VAL A 345 8.58 -13.64 7.15
C VAL A 345 7.64 -13.62 5.93
N GLU A 346 7.91 -12.80 4.92
CA GLU A 346 7.17 -12.80 3.64
C GLU A 346 7.24 -14.18 2.96
N LEU A 347 8.44 -14.78 2.90
CA LEU A 347 8.66 -16.14 2.38
C LEU A 347 7.88 -17.18 3.18
N ARG A 348 7.98 -17.19 4.52
CA ARG A 348 7.26 -18.16 5.36
C ARG A 348 5.75 -18.06 5.21
N LEU A 349 5.20 -16.85 5.11
CA LEU A 349 3.77 -16.63 4.87
C LEU A 349 3.31 -17.11 3.48
N HIS A 350 4.19 -17.08 2.47
CA HIS A 350 3.91 -17.69 1.17
C HIS A 350 4.01 -19.22 1.23
N GLU A 351 5.06 -19.80 1.82
CA GLU A 351 5.19 -21.26 1.96
C GLU A 351 3.99 -21.89 2.67
N GLU A 352 3.55 -21.32 3.80
CA GLU A 352 2.39 -21.84 4.54
C GLU A 352 1.08 -21.68 3.75
N HIS A 353 0.99 -20.69 2.86
CA HIS A 353 -0.13 -20.61 1.92
C HIS A 353 -0.08 -21.75 0.88
N GLU A 354 1.08 -22.06 0.32
CA GLU A 354 1.24 -23.18 -0.62
C GLU A 354 0.92 -24.52 0.07
N ARG A 355 1.36 -24.73 1.32
CA ARG A 355 1.01 -25.93 2.12
C ARG A 355 -0.52 -26.06 2.31
N CYS A 356 -1.24 -24.94 2.47
CA CYS A 356 -2.71 -24.92 2.48
C CYS A 356 -3.37 -25.30 1.15
N LEU A 357 -2.71 -25.06 0.01
CA LEU A 357 -3.24 -25.42 -1.31
C LEU A 357 -2.89 -26.87 -1.69
N LEU A 358 -1.76 -27.39 -1.21
CA LEU A 358 -1.22 -28.69 -1.60
C LEU A 358 -1.76 -29.88 -0.80
N TYR A 359 -1.98 -29.76 0.52
CA TYR A 359 -2.35 -30.93 1.33
C TYR A 359 -3.17 -30.69 2.62
N LEU A 360 -3.23 -29.49 3.18
CA LEU A 360 -4.07 -29.22 4.37
C LEU A 360 -5.56 -29.04 4.00
N ASP A 361 -6.44 -29.09 4.99
CA ASP A 361 -7.85 -28.71 4.79
C ASP A 361 -8.00 -27.18 4.65
N SER A 362 -9.01 -26.78 3.88
CA SER A 362 -9.44 -25.40 3.72
C SER A 362 -9.76 -24.67 5.03
N SER A 363 -10.22 -25.39 6.07
CA SER A 363 -10.49 -24.83 7.41
C SER A 363 -9.22 -24.25 8.04
N THR A 364 -8.12 -24.98 7.96
CA THR A 364 -6.84 -24.71 8.61
C THR A 364 -6.16 -23.44 8.09
N ARG A 365 -6.47 -23.00 6.86
CA ARG A 365 -5.82 -21.83 6.24
C ARG A 365 -5.91 -20.56 7.09
N LYS A 366 -7.06 -20.28 7.73
CA LYS A 366 -7.24 -19.08 8.56
C LYS A 366 -6.50 -19.17 9.90
N PRO A 367 -6.68 -20.24 10.72
CA PRO A 367 -5.90 -20.44 11.94
C PRO A 367 -4.38 -20.47 11.71
N LEU A 368 -3.92 -21.10 10.63
CA LEU A 368 -2.49 -21.25 10.33
C LEU A 368 -1.83 -19.90 10.03
N VAL A 369 -2.37 -19.14 9.07
CA VAL A 369 -1.82 -17.83 8.69
C VAL A 369 -1.80 -16.88 9.90
N ALA A 370 -2.89 -16.82 10.68
CA ALA A 370 -2.95 -16.00 11.90
C ALA A 370 -1.97 -16.46 13.01
N THR A 371 -1.56 -17.73 13.01
CA THR A 371 -0.56 -18.27 13.96
C THR A 371 0.86 -17.88 13.54
N THR A 372 1.17 -18.00 12.24
CA THR A 372 2.44 -17.55 11.66
C THR A 372 2.62 -16.03 11.80
N GLU A 373 1.58 -15.24 11.52
CA GLU A 373 1.56 -13.79 11.71
C GLU A 373 1.77 -13.39 13.19
N ARG A 374 1.14 -14.09 14.14
CA ARG A 374 1.32 -13.84 15.57
C ARG A 374 2.77 -14.05 16.02
N GLN A 375 3.37 -15.18 15.66
CA GLN A 375 4.72 -15.51 16.15
C GLN A 375 5.84 -14.77 15.39
N LEU A 376 5.68 -14.49 14.09
CA LEU A 376 6.72 -13.84 13.28
C LEU A 376 6.57 -12.31 13.17
N LEU A 377 5.39 -11.73 13.39
CA LEU A 377 5.17 -10.28 13.30
C LEU A 377 4.67 -9.68 14.61
N GLU A 378 3.51 -10.09 15.11
CA GLU A 378 2.84 -9.46 16.26
C GLU A 378 3.76 -9.41 17.48
N ARG A 379 4.35 -10.57 17.83
CA ARG A 379 5.31 -10.73 18.94
C ARG A 379 6.61 -9.93 18.80
N HIS A 380 7.00 -9.57 17.59
CA HIS A 380 8.28 -8.92 17.28
C HIS A 380 8.14 -7.47 16.78
N THR A 381 6.91 -6.94 16.74
CA THR A 381 6.57 -5.64 16.14
C THR A 381 7.39 -4.47 16.72
N SER A 382 7.59 -4.41 18.04
CA SER A 382 8.47 -3.41 18.66
C SER A 382 9.94 -3.61 18.28
N ALA A 383 10.48 -4.82 18.44
CA ALA A 383 11.88 -5.13 18.13
C ALA A 383 12.25 -4.87 16.65
N ILE A 384 11.31 -5.05 15.72
CA ILE A 384 11.46 -4.70 14.30
C ILE A 384 11.65 -3.17 14.15
N LEU A 385 10.81 -2.37 14.82
CA LEU A 385 10.90 -0.92 14.78
C LEU A 385 12.16 -0.40 15.48
N ASP A 386 12.37 -0.80 16.73
CA ASP A 386 13.45 -0.33 17.61
C ASP A 386 14.85 -0.60 17.02
N LYS A 387 15.04 -1.72 16.32
CA LYS A 387 16.30 -2.07 15.66
C LYS A 387 16.44 -1.51 14.25
N GLY A 388 15.35 -1.53 13.48
CA GLY A 388 15.41 -1.44 12.02
C GLY A 388 14.85 -0.16 11.41
N PHE A 389 13.89 0.51 12.07
CA PHE A 389 13.11 1.56 11.41
C PHE A 389 14.00 2.77 11.02
N THR A 390 14.82 3.26 11.94
CA THR A 390 15.77 4.35 11.67
C THR A 390 16.72 4.01 10.52
N MET A 391 17.30 2.80 10.50
CA MET A 391 18.19 2.33 9.44
C MET A 391 17.49 2.24 8.07
N LEU A 392 16.23 1.81 8.04
CA LEU A 392 15.43 1.74 6.82
C LEU A 392 15.12 3.14 6.25
N MET A 393 14.82 4.10 7.13
CA MET A 393 14.54 5.49 6.77
C MET A 393 15.81 6.23 6.31
N ASP A 394 16.89 6.19 7.11
CA ASP A 394 18.19 6.81 6.79
C ASP A 394 18.79 6.27 5.48
N GLY A 395 18.61 4.96 5.23
CA GLY A 395 19.04 4.30 4.00
C GLY A 395 18.09 4.46 2.81
N ASN A 396 17.00 5.22 2.96
CA ASN A 396 15.91 5.41 1.98
C ASN A 396 15.46 4.09 1.32
N ARG A 397 15.28 3.03 2.14
CA ARG A 397 15.04 1.64 1.69
C ARG A 397 13.58 1.40 1.31
N ILE A 398 13.11 2.11 0.28
CA ILE A 398 11.70 2.15 -0.17
C ILE A 398 11.03 0.77 -0.23
N GLU A 399 11.68 -0.22 -0.86
CA GLU A 399 11.15 -1.58 -1.01
C GLU A 399 10.96 -2.31 0.32
N ASP A 400 11.93 -2.18 1.23
CA ASP A 400 11.89 -2.83 2.54
C ASP A 400 10.92 -2.10 3.50
N LEU A 401 10.77 -0.78 3.35
CA LEU A 401 9.74 0.04 4.00
C LEU A 401 8.33 -0.30 3.49
N ARG A 402 8.16 -0.59 2.18
CA ARG A 402 6.88 -1.04 1.61
C ARG A 402 6.51 -2.43 2.14
N ARG A 403 7.48 -3.35 2.24
CA ARG A 403 7.29 -4.66 2.87
C ARG A 403 6.94 -4.54 4.36
N LEU A 404 7.62 -3.64 5.09
CA LEU A 404 7.30 -3.34 6.49
C LEU A 404 5.85 -2.89 6.65
N TYR A 405 5.41 -1.90 5.86
CA TYR A 405 4.02 -1.40 5.86
C TYR A 405 3.00 -2.49 5.50
N ALA A 406 3.27 -3.28 4.47
CA ALA A 406 2.42 -4.39 4.05
C ALA A 406 2.29 -5.47 5.14
N LEU A 407 3.39 -5.90 5.76
CA LEU A 407 3.36 -6.89 6.84
C LEU A 407 2.68 -6.34 8.11
N PHE A 408 2.92 -5.07 8.47
CA PHE A 408 2.31 -4.43 9.64
C PHE A 408 0.79 -4.24 9.48
N SER A 409 0.28 -4.12 8.24
CA SER A 409 -1.16 -4.10 7.96
C SER A 409 -1.86 -5.38 8.42
N ARG A 410 -1.22 -6.55 8.25
CA ARG A 410 -1.78 -7.87 8.54
C ARG A 410 -2.02 -8.09 10.03
N VAL A 411 -1.13 -7.54 10.86
CA VAL A 411 -1.22 -7.56 12.34
C VAL A 411 -1.82 -6.27 12.94
N ASN A 412 -2.41 -5.39 12.13
CA ASN A 412 -3.00 -4.10 12.55
C ASN A 412 -2.03 -3.16 13.30
N ALA A 413 -0.72 -3.31 13.10
CA ALA A 413 0.33 -2.61 13.85
C ALA A 413 0.60 -1.15 13.40
N PHE A 414 -0.31 -0.55 12.62
CA PHE A 414 -0.13 0.78 12.03
C PHE A 414 0.14 1.88 13.06
N GLU A 415 -0.47 1.82 14.24
CA GLU A 415 -0.26 2.83 15.29
C GLU A 415 1.18 2.83 15.83
N LEU A 416 1.82 1.65 15.95
CA LEU A 416 3.22 1.54 16.36
C LEU A 416 4.16 2.05 15.26
N LEU A 417 3.88 1.74 13.99
CA LEU A 417 4.62 2.28 12.85
C LEU A 417 4.48 3.81 12.75
N ARG A 418 3.28 4.34 13.05
CA ARG A 418 2.99 5.78 13.09
C ARG A 418 3.77 6.49 14.21
N GLN A 419 3.83 5.87 15.40
CA GLN A 419 4.64 6.36 16.53
C GLN A 419 6.13 6.34 16.21
N ALA A 420 6.65 5.26 15.60
CA ALA A 420 8.03 5.17 15.14
C ALA A 420 8.37 6.25 14.10
N LEU A 421 7.50 6.48 13.11
CA LEU A 421 7.68 7.55 12.12
C LEU A 421 7.72 8.94 12.77
N SER A 422 6.79 9.24 13.70
CA SER A 422 6.80 10.53 14.42
C SER A 422 8.07 10.69 15.26
N SER A 423 8.51 9.62 15.95
CA SER A 423 9.72 9.59 16.76
C SER A 423 10.98 9.84 15.92
N TYR A 424 11.11 9.15 14.78
CA TYR A 424 12.20 9.34 13.82
C TYR A 424 12.27 10.78 13.27
N ILE A 425 11.13 11.32 12.78
CA ILE A 425 11.10 12.69 12.24
C ILE A 425 11.50 13.71 13.29
N ARG A 426 11.05 13.52 14.55
CA ARG A 426 11.38 14.39 15.68
C ARG A 426 12.86 14.27 16.06
N GLY A 427 13.39 13.05 16.19
CA GLY A 427 14.78 12.81 16.59
C GLY A 427 15.80 13.28 15.54
N THR A 428 15.71 12.75 14.32
CA THR A 428 16.61 13.09 13.20
C THR A 428 16.50 14.58 12.85
N GLY A 429 15.27 15.12 12.83
CA GLY A 429 15.03 16.55 12.60
C GLY A 429 15.58 17.44 13.72
N GLN A 430 15.44 17.06 15.00
CA GLN A 430 15.96 17.86 16.11
C GLN A 430 17.48 18.00 16.04
N GLY A 431 18.19 16.94 15.65
CA GLY A 431 19.64 17.01 15.38
C GLY A 431 19.99 18.02 14.28
N LEU A 432 19.13 18.15 13.26
CA LEU A 432 19.32 19.12 12.17
C LEU A 432 19.03 20.57 12.59
N ILE A 433 17.95 20.84 13.35
CA ILE A 433 17.54 22.22 13.72
C ILE A 433 18.36 22.84 14.86
N MET A 434 18.93 22.01 15.74
CA MET A 434 19.71 22.46 16.91
C MET A 434 21.21 22.65 16.63
N ASP A 435 21.68 22.26 15.44
CA ASP A 435 23.06 22.48 14.99
C ASP A 435 23.24 23.93 14.48
N GLU A 436 23.68 24.83 15.37
CA GLU A 436 23.89 26.24 15.02
C GLU A 436 25.06 26.47 14.05
N GLU A 437 25.97 25.51 13.85
CA GLU A 437 27.05 25.63 12.87
C GLU A 437 26.51 25.46 11.44
N LYS A 438 25.46 24.64 11.27
CA LYS A 438 24.77 24.37 10.00
C LYS A 438 23.62 25.33 9.68
N ASP A 439 23.47 26.43 10.43
CA ASP A 439 22.42 27.46 10.24
C ASP A 439 22.28 28.00 8.79
N LYS A 440 23.35 27.92 7.98
CA LYS A 440 23.34 28.33 6.56
C LYS A 440 22.60 27.33 5.66
N ASP A 441 22.89 26.05 5.87
CA ASP A 441 22.47 24.94 5.01
C ASP A 441 21.14 24.34 5.49
N LEU A 442 20.73 24.65 6.74
CA LEU A 442 19.51 24.18 7.39
C LEU A 442 18.26 24.21 6.51
N VAL A 443 18.04 25.29 5.75
CA VAL A 443 16.85 25.40 4.88
C VAL A 443 16.91 24.41 3.72
N SER A 444 18.08 24.21 3.11
CA SER A 444 18.29 23.20 2.06
C SER A 444 18.06 21.79 2.61
N SER A 445 18.68 21.46 3.76
CA SER A 445 18.55 20.15 4.39
C SER A 445 17.13 19.86 4.89
N LEU A 446 16.37 20.87 5.32
CA LEU A 446 14.95 20.71 5.64
C LEU A 446 14.09 20.44 4.39
N LEU A 447 14.43 21.02 3.24
CA LEU A 447 13.77 20.71 1.96
C LEU A 447 14.08 19.28 1.51
N GLU A 448 15.34 18.86 1.59
CA GLU A 448 15.80 17.50 1.24
C GLU A 448 15.16 16.45 2.16
N PHE A 449 15.18 16.68 3.48
CA PHE A 449 14.55 15.79 4.46
C PHE A 449 13.03 15.68 4.24
N LYS A 450 12.35 16.81 3.97
CA LYS A 450 10.92 16.80 3.66
C LYS A 450 10.62 16.02 2.37
N ALA A 451 11.44 16.18 1.33
CA ALA A 451 11.28 15.47 0.06
C ALA A 451 11.49 13.94 0.19
N SER A 452 12.45 13.50 1.03
CA SER A 452 12.63 12.08 1.34
C SER A 452 11.43 11.51 2.11
N LEU A 453 10.92 12.24 3.11
CA LEU A 453 9.71 11.82 3.85
C LEU A 453 8.47 11.72 2.95
N ASP A 454 8.32 12.63 1.99
CA ASP A 454 7.22 12.59 1.01
C ASP A 454 7.38 11.40 0.04
N MET A 455 8.58 11.15 -0.49
CA MET A 455 8.89 9.98 -1.32
C MET A 455 8.56 8.66 -0.61
N ILE A 456 8.97 8.50 0.65
CA ILE A 456 8.66 7.31 1.47
C ILE A 456 7.15 7.19 1.70
N TRP A 457 6.44 8.29 1.97
CA TRP A 457 4.99 8.28 2.15
C TRP A 457 4.24 7.86 0.87
N GLU A 458 4.68 8.34 -0.29
CA GLU A 458 4.07 7.99 -1.57
C GLU A 458 4.38 6.55 -2.00
N GLU A 459 5.65 6.13 -1.97
CA GLU A 459 6.11 4.86 -2.54
C GLU A 459 6.09 3.67 -1.57
N SER A 460 6.21 3.89 -0.25
CA SER A 460 6.21 2.83 0.76
C SER A 460 4.91 2.74 1.56
N PHE A 461 4.27 3.87 1.88
CA PHE A 461 3.06 3.93 2.73
C PHE A 461 1.76 4.14 1.93
N SER A 462 1.78 3.84 0.62
CA SER A 462 0.61 3.84 -0.27
C SER A 462 -0.21 5.14 -0.24
N ARG A 463 0.44 6.30 -0.05
CA ARG A 463 -0.19 7.62 0.11
C ARG A 463 -1.24 7.72 1.24
N ASN A 464 -1.13 6.90 2.29
CA ASN A 464 -2.08 6.88 3.41
C ASN A 464 -2.14 8.22 4.17
N ASP A 465 -3.33 8.84 4.26
CA ASP A 465 -3.53 10.15 4.88
C ASP A 465 -3.14 10.23 6.36
N VAL A 466 -3.26 9.13 7.12
CA VAL A 466 -2.89 9.09 8.55
C VAL A 466 -1.37 9.27 8.72
N PHE A 467 -0.59 8.71 7.79
CA PHE A 467 0.86 8.89 7.73
C PHE A 467 1.20 10.28 7.18
N SER A 468 0.47 10.78 6.17
CA SER A 468 0.61 12.17 5.68
C SER A 468 0.44 13.21 6.81
N ASN A 469 -0.58 13.03 7.65
CA ASN A 469 -0.86 13.92 8.77
C ASN A 469 0.17 13.75 9.90
N THR A 470 0.60 12.52 10.21
CA THR A 470 1.68 12.28 11.18
C THR A 470 3.00 12.94 10.75
N ILE A 471 3.31 12.97 9.46
CA ILE A 471 4.46 13.73 8.92
C ILE A 471 4.24 15.23 9.15
N LYS A 472 3.09 15.79 8.79
CA LYS A 472 2.77 17.23 9.00
C LYS A 472 2.92 17.63 10.47
N ASP A 473 2.30 16.88 11.39
CA ASP A 473 2.31 17.16 12.84
C ASP A 473 3.71 17.07 13.45
N ALA A 474 4.52 16.11 12.99
CA ALA A 474 5.92 15.99 13.40
C ALA A 474 6.79 17.12 12.83
N PHE A 475 6.57 17.50 11.57
CA PHE A 475 7.34 18.54 10.88
C PHE A 475 6.99 19.96 11.37
N GLU A 476 5.73 20.22 11.75
CA GLU A 476 5.33 21.49 12.39
C GLU A 476 5.98 21.65 13.76
N HIS A 477 5.88 20.61 14.61
CA HIS A 477 6.54 20.62 15.92
C HIS A 477 8.06 20.79 15.77
N LEU A 478 8.67 20.14 14.77
CA LEU A 478 10.08 20.26 14.45
C LEU A 478 10.47 21.70 14.08
N ILE A 479 9.80 22.32 13.10
CA ILE A 479 10.12 23.68 12.63
C ILE A 479 9.98 24.73 13.75
N ASN A 480 9.03 24.56 14.68
CA ASN A 480 8.82 25.52 15.77
C ASN A 480 9.65 25.23 17.03
N LEU A 481 10.49 24.18 17.03
CA LEU A 481 11.30 23.77 18.19
C LEU A 481 12.37 24.81 18.59
N ARG A 482 12.88 25.59 17.64
CA ARG A 482 13.84 26.70 17.87
C ARG A 482 13.14 28.01 17.54
N GLN A 483 12.69 28.73 18.57
CA GLN A 483 11.82 29.90 18.44
C GLN A 483 12.39 30.95 17.46
N ASN A 484 11.57 31.44 16.54
CA ASN A 484 11.83 32.52 15.58
C ASN A 484 12.96 32.31 14.55
N ARG A 485 13.96 31.45 14.81
CA ARG A 485 15.16 31.33 13.97
C ARG A 485 14.90 30.69 12.59
N PRO A 486 14.10 29.61 12.44
CA PRO A 486 13.75 29.09 11.12
C PRO A 486 12.96 30.11 10.27
N ALA A 487 12.14 30.97 10.88
CA ALA A 487 11.46 32.06 10.20
C ALA A 487 12.44 33.11 9.63
N GLU A 488 13.47 33.49 10.41
CA GLU A 488 14.56 34.33 9.93
C GLU A 488 15.37 33.66 8.80
N LEU A 489 15.73 32.39 8.96
CA LEU A 489 16.59 31.68 8.02
C LEU A 489 15.88 31.42 6.68
N ILE A 490 14.58 31.08 6.70
CA ILE A 490 13.78 30.91 5.48
C ILE A 490 13.59 32.27 4.77
N ALA A 491 13.41 33.37 5.50
CA ALA A 491 13.40 34.72 4.91
C ALA A 491 14.75 35.11 4.27
N LYS A 492 15.87 34.74 4.90
CA LYS A 492 17.23 34.95 4.37
C LYS A 492 17.52 34.10 3.13
N PHE A 493 17.12 32.83 3.14
CA PHE A 493 17.26 31.93 1.99
C PHE A 493 16.53 32.50 0.76
N LEU A 494 15.32 33.03 0.95
CA LEU A 494 14.59 33.72 -0.11
C LEU A 494 15.28 35.01 -0.59
N ASP A 495 15.88 35.82 0.28
CA ASP A 495 16.69 36.96 -0.15
C ASP A 495 17.91 36.55 -0.99
N GLU A 496 18.56 35.44 -0.65
CA GLU A 496 19.65 34.88 -1.46
C GLU A 496 19.14 34.40 -2.83
N LYS A 497 18.04 33.63 -2.86
CA LYS A 497 17.53 33.06 -4.12
C LYS A 497 16.92 34.10 -5.07
N LEU A 498 16.35 35.19 -4.55
CA LEU A 498 15.75 36.28 -5.33
C LEU A 498 16.73 37.40 -5.73
N ARG A 499 18.04 37.26 -5.46
CA ARG A 499 19.05 38.30 -5.78
C ARG A 499 19.61 38.22 -7.20
N ALA A 500 19.89 39.39 -7.76
CA ALA A 500 20.68 39.58 -8.98
C ALA A 500 22.10 39.01 -8.81
N GLY A 501 22.26 37.74 -9.17
CA GLY A 501 23.48 36.96 -8.94
C GLY A 501 23.33 35.48 -9.36
N ASN A 502 22.13 34.90 -9.22
CA ASN A 502 21.81 33.51 -9.62
C ASN A 502 21.72 33.33 -11.14
N LYS A 503 22.83 33.56 -11.86
CA LYS A 503 22.93 33.45 -13.33
C LYS A 503 23.01 32.01 -13.85
N GLY A 504 22.37 31.06 -13.16
CA GLY A 504 22.46 29.63 -13.48
C GLY A 504 21.26 28.79 -13.03
N THR A 505 20.17 29.42 -12.59
CA THR A 505 18.90 28.75 -12.26
C THR A 505 17.84 29.26 -13.25
N SER A 506 17.04 28.36 -13.82
CA SER A 506 15.94 28.77 -14.71
C SER A 506 14.78 29.41 -13.93
N GLU A 507 13.91 30.16 -14.61
CA GLU A 507 12.74 30.78 -13.95
C GLU A 507 11.74 29.71 -13.45
N GLU A 508 11.67 28.57 -14.15
CA GLU A 508 10.88 27.40 -13.77
C GLU A 508 11.46 26.66 -12.54
N GLU A 509 12.78 26.44 -12.50
CA GLU A 509 13.48 25.91 -11.31
C GLU A 509 13.32 26.82 -10.10
N LEU A 510 13.39 28.15 -10.30
CA LEU A 510 13.22 29.13 -9.24
C LEU A 510 11.78 29.08 -8.69
N GLU A 511 10.76 29.13 -9.55
CA GLU A 511 9.35 29.04 -9.15
C GLU A 511 9.06 27.73 -8.39
N GLY A 512 9.57 26.59 -8.89
CA GLY A 512 9.47 25.29 -8.21
C GLY A 512 10.22 25.23 -6.87
N LEU A 513 11.31 26.00 -6.70
CA LEU A 513 11.97 26.17 -5.41
C LEU A 513 11.17 27.07 -4.46
N LEU A 514 10.52 28.13 -4.95
CA LEU A 514 9.64 28.98 -4.13
C LEU A 514 8.47 28.17 -3.56
N ASP A 515 7.82 27.31 -4.36
CA ASP A 515 6.72 26.46 -3.88
C ASP A 515 7.19 25.44 -2.84
N LYS A 516 8.38 24.84 -3.01
CA LYS A 516 9.00 23.97 -2.00
C LYS A 516 9.29 24.72 -0.69
N VAL A 517 9.82 25.93 -0.76
CA VAL A 517 10.03 26.79 0.43
C VAL A 517 8.71 27.18 1.10
N LEU A 518 7.63 27.35 0.34
CA LEU A 518 6.32 27.66 0.89
C LEU A 518 5.68 26.50 1.65
N VAL A 519 6.01 25.25 1.30
CA VAL A 519 5.67 24.08 2.14
C VAL A 519 6.32 24.19 3.52
N LEU A 520 7.57 24.65 3.62
CA LEU A 520 8.18 24.94 4.94
C LEU A 520 7.49 26.12 5.64
N PHE A 521 7.20 27.20 4.91
CA PHE A 521 6.55 28.41 5.46
C PHE A 521 5.17 28.13 6.09
N ARG A 522 4.39 27.18 5.53
CA ARG A 522 3.10 26.76 6.09
C ARG A 522 3.19 26.34 7.56
N PHE A 523 4.24 25.59 7.89
CA PHE A 523 4.53 25.05 9.23
C PHE A 523 5.09 26.09 10.23
N ILE A 524 5.46 27.30 9.80
CA ILE A 524 6.05 28.32 10.70
C ILE A 524 4.93 29.00 11.50
N GLN A 525 5.06 29.05 12.83
CA GLN A 525 4.13 29.83 13.68
C GLN A 525 4.51 31.33 13.72
N GLY A 526 5.81 31.65 13.78
CA GLY A 526 6.36 33.03 13.76
C GLY A 526 6.31 33.73 12.38
N LYS A 527 5.14 33.81 11.75
CA LYS A 527 4.96 34.40 10.41
C LYS A 527 5.17 35.93 10.37
N ASP A 528 4.95 36.60 11.50
CA ASP A 528 5.24 38.03 11.71
C ASP A 528 6.75 38.33 11.71
N VAL A 529 7.55 37.45 12.33
CA VAL A 529 9.02 37.50 12.27
C VAL A 529 9.48 37.33 10.83
N PHE A 530 8.92 36.35 10.10
CA PHE A 530 9.16 36.21 8.67
C PHE A 530 8.81 37.48 7.88
N GLU A 531 7.64 38.10 8.12
CA GLU A 531 7.28 39.39 7.48
C GLU A 531 8.34 40.46 7.73
N ALA A 532 8.80 40.59 8.99
CA ALA A 532 9.77 41.61 9.37
C ALA A 532 11.13 41.43 8.68
N PHE A 533 11.65 40.21 8.59
CA PHE A 533 12.89 39.91 7.87
C PHE A 533 12.71 40.05 6.35
N TYR A 534 11.69 39.41 5.77
CA TYR A 534 11.44 39.43 4.33
C TYR A 534 11.23 40.85 3.79
N LYS A 535 10.41 41.68 4.47
CA LYS A 535 10.16 43.08 4.12
C LYS A 535 11.43 43.94 4.17
N LYS A 536 12.25 43.76 5.22
CA LYS A 536 13.51 44.50 5.42
C LYS A 536 14.51 44.22 4.30
N ASP A 537 14.59 42.98 3.83
CA ASP A 537 15.54 42.59 2.78
C ASP A 537 14.98 42.79 1.36
N LEU A 538 13.67 42.60 1.12
CA LEU A 538 12.95 43.07 -0.08
C LEU A 538 13.16 44.58 -0.31
N ALA A 539 13.07 45.40 0.73
CA ALA A 539 13.30 46.84 0.62
C ALA A 539 14.70 47.17 0.07
N LYS A 540 15.72 46.38 0.43
CA LYS A 540 17.08 46.52 -0.11
C LYS A 540 17.16 46.07 -1.57
N ARG A 541 16.51 44.96 -1.93
CA ARG A 541 16.50 44.46 -3.32
C ARG A 541 15.86 45.48 -4.26
N LEU A 542 14.71 46.04 -3.86
CA LEU A 542 14.00 47.09 -4.62
C LEU A 542 14.80 48.39 -4.74
N LEU A 543 15.29 48.97 -3.64
CA LEU A 543 15.95 50.28 -3.64
C LEU A 543 17.37 50.28 -4.23
N LEU A 544 18.01 49.11 -4.32
CA LEU A 544 19.35 48.97 -4.89
C LEU A 544 19.35 48.34 -6.30
N GLY A 545 18.17 48.01 -6.85
CA GLY A 545 18.06 47.33 -8.15
C GLY A 545 18.68 45.92 -8.17
N LYS A 546 18.55 45.17 -7.06
CA LYS A 546 19.24 43.88 -6.84
C LYS A 546 18.32 42.64 -6.82
N SER A 547 17.09 42.74 -7.32
CA SER A 547 16.21 41.59 -7.58
C SER A 547 16.66 40.83 -8.84
N ALA A 548 16.50 39.50 -8.87
CA ALA A 548 16.81 38.65 -10.02
C ALA A 548 15.82 38.84 -11.18
N SER A 549 14.52 38.81 -10.86
CA SER A 549 13.39 39.08 -11.75
C SER A 549 12.34 39.88 -10.96
N ILE A 550 11.68 40.84 -11.60
CA ILE A 550 10.57 41.59 -10.98
C ILE A 550 9.35 40.69 -10.85
N ASP A 551 9.16 39.79 -11.81
CA ASP A 551 7.98 38.93 -11.90
C ASP A 551 8.08 37.74 -10.92
N ALA A 552 9.29 37.22 -10.66
CA ALA A 552 9.53 36.27 -9.56
C ALA A 552 9.22 36.87 -8.17
N GLU A 553 9.55 38.15 -7.93
CA GLU A 553 9.21 38.84 -6.68
C GLU A 553 7.69 39.06 -6.54
N LYS A 554 7.01 39.38 -7.65
CA LYS A 554 5.54 39.49 -7.71
C LYS A 554 4.86 38.12 -7.53
N SER A 555 5.42 37.05 -8.10
CA SER A 555 5.00 35.65 -7.86
C SER A 555 5.07 35.32 -6.38
N MET A 556 6.23 35.52 -5.74
CA MET A 556 6.41 35.21 -4.32
C MET A 556 5.43 35.96 -3.41
N ILE A 557 5.15 37.24 -3.69
CA ILE A 557 4.13 38.00 -2.95
C ILE A 557 2.72 37.44 -3.21
N SER A 558 2.39 37.04 -4.44
CA SER A 558 1.10 36.40 -4.77
C SER A 558 0.90 35.07 -4.01
N LYS A 559 1.96 34.26 -3.90
CA LYS A 559 1.95 33.03 -3.12
C LYS A 559 1.78 33.31 -1.61
N LEU A 560 2.57 34.22 -1.04
CA LEU A 560 2.41 34.65 0.37
C LEU A 560 1.01 35.21 0.69
N LYS A 561 0.39 35.91 -0.27
CA LYS A 561 -0.99 36.42 -0.18
C LYS A 561 -2.03 35.30 -0.16
N THR A 562 -1.74 34.18 -0.82
CA THR A 562 -2.58 32.98 -0.80
C THR A 562 -2.49 32.27 0.56
N GLU A 563 -1.28 32.19 1.13
CA GLU A 563 -1.04 31.51 2.43
C GLU A 563 -1.48 32.32 3.67
N CYS A 564 -1.41 33.66 3.62
CA CYS A 564 -1.62 34.53 4.79
C CYS A 564 -2.64 35.65 4.58
N GLY A 565 -3.29 35.70 3.42
CA GLY A 565 -4.27 36.72 3.07
C GLY A 565 -3.67 38.09 2.74
N SER A 566 -4.52 38.98 2.25
CA SER A 566 -4.12 40.31 1.76
C SER A 566 -3.59 41.26 2.83
N GLN A 567 -3.93 41.08 4.10
CA GLN A 567 -3.45 41.96 5.18
C GLN A 567 -1.95 41.76 5.46
N PHE A 568 -1.46 40.53 5.30
CA PHE A 568 -0.05 40.19 5.43
C PHE A 568 0.79 40.84 4.32
N THR A 569 0.33 40.76 3.07
CA THR A 569 1.06 41.26 1.91
C THR A 569 0.83 42.74 1.60
N ASN A 570 -0.16 43.40 2.20
CA ASN A 570 -0.53 44.80 1.94
C ASN A 570 0.68 45.77 1.90
N LYS A 571 1.58 45.64 2.89
CA LYS A 571 2.81 46.46 2.97
C LYS A 571 3.78 46.18 1.82
N LEU A 572 3.98 44.89 1.49
CA LEU A 572 4.86 44.44 0.41
C LEU A 572 4.33 44.89 -0.97
N GLU A 573 3.02 44.76 -1.20
CA GLU A 573 2.33 45.28 -2.38
C GLU A 573 2.40 46.82 -2.46
N GLY A 574 2.35 47.50 -1.31
CA GLY A 574 2.56 48.94 -1.19
C GLY A 574 3.96 49.38 -1.62
N MET A 575 4.99 48.64 -1.22
CA MET A 575 6.38 48.90 -1.63
C MET A 575 6.56 48.80 -3.15
N PHE A 576 5.93 47.83 -3.82
CA PHE A 576 5.95 47.75 -5.29
C PHE A 576 5.26 48.94 -5.95
N LYS A 577 4.09 49.35 -5.45
CA LYS A 577 3.36 50.53 -5.96
C LYS A 577 4.16 51.83 -5.78
N ASP A 578 4.85 52.00 -4.65
CA ASP A 578 5.74 53.15 -4.44
C ASP A 578 6.91 53.17 -5.43
N ILE A 579 7.49 52.01 -5.78
CA ILE A 579 8.56 51.90 -6.78
C ILE A 579 8.05 52.20 -8.21
N GLU A 580 6.88 51.69 -8.58
CA GLU A 580 6.27 51.95 -9.89
C GLU A 580 5.88 53.43 -10.03
N LEU A 581 5.15 53.98 -9.05
CA LEU A 581 4.79 55.40 -8.99
C LEU A 581 6.02 56.32 -8.93
N SER A 582 7.12 55.89 -8.30
CA SER A 582 8.38 56.65 -8.31
C SER A 582 8.94 56.83 -9.73
N LYS A 583 8.78 55.87 -10.64
CA LYS A 583 9.24 56.03 -12.04
C LYS A 583 8.46 57.13 -12.74
N GLU A 584 7.12 57.08 -12.64
CA GLU A 584 6.23 58.12 -13.17
C GLU A 584 6.53 59.53 -12.60
N ILE A 585 6.84 59.60 -11.30
CA ILE A 585 7.24 60.86 -10.64
C ILE A 585 8.57 61.37 -11.20
N ASN A 586 9.56 60.50 -11.44
CA ASN A 586 10.85 60.90 -12.01
C ASN A 586 10.74 61.35 -13.47
N GLU A 587 9.93 60.69 -14.27
CA GLU A 587 9.65 61.10 -15.65
C GLU A 587 8.91 62.46 -15.67
N SER A 588 7.87 62.60 -14.84
CA SER A 588 7.14 63.86 -14.65
C SER A 588 8.04 64.99 -14.10
N PHE A 589 9.05 64.66 -13.30
CA PHE A 589 10.04 65.62 -12.81
C PHE A 589 11.00 66.04 -13.93
N ARG A 590 11.59 65.08 -14.67
CA ARG A 590 12.51 65.34 -15.80
C ARG A 590 11.86 66.20 -16.89
N GLN A 591 10.56 66.05 -17.11
CA GLN A 591 9.78 66.86 -18.05
C GLN A 591 9.32 68.22 -17.49
N SER A 592 9.41 68.46 -16.17
CA SER A 592 8.92 69.69 -15.53
C SER A 592 9.67 70.96 -15.99
N SER A 593 9.06 72.13 -15.77
CA SER A 593 9.76 73.40 -15.98
C SER A 593 10.81 73.63 -14.90
N GLN A 594 10.54 73.25 -13.65
CA GLN A 594 11.49 73.34 -12.54
C GLN A 594 12.79 72.60 -12.85
N ALA A 595 12.71 71.34 -13.29
CA ALA A 595 13.90 70.57 -13.66
C ALA A 595 14.67 71.21 -14.82
N ARG A 596 13.97 71.67 -15.87
CA ARG A 596 14.58 72.26 -17.07
C ARG A 596 15.15 73.67 -16.90
N THR A 597 14.86 74.35 -15.79
CA THR A 597 15.28 75.76 -15.57
C THR A 597 16.07 76.01 -14.28
N LYS A 598 15.90 75.17 -13.25
CA LYS A 598 16.55 75.36 -11.94
C LYS A 598 17.70 74.38 -11.68
N LEU A 599 17.72 73.20 -12.31
CA LEU A 599 18.76 72.21 -12.03
C LEU A 599 20.12 72.64 -12.62
N PRO A 600 21.21 72.52 -11.85
CA PRO A 600 22.57 72.53 -12.41
C PRO A 600 22.76 71.42 -13.46
N SER A 601 23.78 71.56 -14.30
CA SER A 601 24.23 70.50 -15.20
C SER A 601 25.24 69.57 -14.51
N GLY A 602 25.30 68.31 -14.95
CA GLY A 602 26.37 67.36 -14.59
C GLY A 602 26.01 66.22 -13.63
N ILE A 603 24.84 66.24 -12.97
CA ILE A 603 24.35 65.13 -12.14
C ILE A 603 23.00 64.65 -12.67
N GLU A 604 22.88 63.36 -12.98
CA GLU A 604 21.58 62.72 -13.18
C GLU A 604 21.00 62.32 -11.82
N MET A 605 19.76 62.74 -11.53
CA MET A 605 19.05 62.36 -10.32
C MET A 605 17.89 61.39 -10.64
N SER A 606 17.69 60.44 -9.75
CA SER A 606 16.49 59.62 -9.62
C SER A 606 16.09 59.57 -8.14
N VAL A 607 14.81 59.74 -7.83
CA VAL A 607 14.29 59.84 -6.46
C VAL A 607 13.19 58.80 -6.23
N HIS A 608 13.39 57.90 -5.29
CA HIS A 608 12.32 57.01 -4.83
C HIS A 608 11.50 57.68 -3.73
N VAL A 609 10.19 57.82 -3.93
CA VAL A 609 9.27 58.44 -2.98
C VAL A 609 8.48 57.34 -2.29
N LEU A 610 8.69 57.18 -0.98
CA LEU A 610 8.30 55.99 -0.22
C LEU A 610 7.21 56.31 0.81
N THR A 611 6.18 55.47 0.90
CA THR A 611 5.08 55.62 1.86
C THR A 611 5.47 55.05 3.22
N THR A 612 5.64 55.92 4.22
CA THR A 612 6.23 55.58 5.54
C THR A 612 5.60 54.39 6.28
N GLY A 613 4.32 54.08 6.03
CA GLY A 613 3.62 52.94 6.65
C GLY A 613 3.86 51.57 5.99
N TYR A 614 4.45 51.52 4.80
CA TYR A 614 4.72 50.26 4.08
C TYR A 614 6.17 49.80 4.22
N TRP A 615 7.12 50.74 4.22
CA TRP A 615 8.55 50.45 4.26
C TRP A 615 9.05 50.21 5.70
N PRO A 616 10.22 49.57 5.87
CA PRO A 616 10.89 49.51 7.17
C PRO A 616 11.14 50.90 7.77
N THR A 617 11.17 51.01 9.09
CA THR A 617 11.54 52.26 9.77
C THR A 617 13.06 52.47 9.66
N TYR A 618 13.46 53.57 9.03
CA TYR A 618 14.86 53.98 8.94
C TYR A 618 15.11 55.17 9.87
N PRO A 619 16.11 55.10 10.79
CA PRO A 619 16.45 56.22 11.65
C PRO A 619 16.99 57.38 10.80
N PRO A 620 16.45 58.61 10.95
CA PRO A 620 17.04 59.79 10.33
C PRO A 620 18.49 59.97 10.81
N MET A 621 19.38 60.37 9.90
CA MET A 621 20.76 60.71 10.23
C MET A 621 21.14 62.02 9.57
N ASP A 622 21.53 63.00 10.38
CA ASP A 622 21.95 64.32 9.93
C ASP A 622 23.32 64.24 9.24
N VAL A 623 23.31 64.44 7.92
CA VAL A 623 24.47 64.24 7.05
C VAL A 623 24.70 65.52 6.26
N ARG A 624 25.89 66.10 6.40
CA ARG A 624 26.30 67.30 5.66
C ARG A 624 26.60 66.93 4.20
N LEU A 625 25.57 66.95 3.35
CA LEU A 625 25.73 66.76 1.92
C LEU A 625 26.44 67.97 1.27
N PRO A 626 27.24 67.77 0.22
CA PRO A 626 27.76 68.85 -0.64
C PRO A 626 26.65 69.80 -1.11
N HIS A 627 26.97 71.08 -1.26
CA HIS A 627 25.98 72.13 -1.56
C HIS A 627 25.15 71.80 -2.81
N GLU A 628 25.81 71.31 -3.86
CA GLU A 628 25.19 70.87 -5.11
C GLU A 628 24.04 69.88 -4.86
N LEU A 629 24.25 68.84 -4.02
CA LEU A 629 23.23 67.81 -3.80
C LEU A 629 22.02 68.35 -3.03
N ASN A 630 22.21 69.31 -2.13
CA ASN A 630 21.09 69.97 -1.43
C ASN A 630 20.22 70.77 -2.43
N VAL A 631 20.83 71.45 -3.40
CA VAL A 631 20.09 72.19 -4.46
C VAL A 631 19.19 71.25 -5.27
N TYR A 632 19.67 70.07 -5.64
CA TYR A 632 18.84 69.06 -6.32
C TYR A 632 17.70 68.55 -5.42
N GLN A 633 17.98 68.29 -4.13
CA GLN A 633 16.97 67.85 -3.16
C GLN A 633 15.86 68.89 -2.95
N ASP A 634 16.19 70.17 -2.84
CA ASP A 634 15.19 71.23 -2.64
C ASP A 634 14.38 71.52 -3.92
N ILE A 635 14.99 71.47 -5.11
CA ILE A 635 14.25 71.63 -6.38
C ILE A 635 13.24 70.48 -6.59
N PHE A 636 13.62 69.23 -6.26
CA PHE A 636 12.69 68.10 -6.31
C PHE A 636 11.55 68.25 -5.29
N LYS A 637 11.87 68.73 -4.07
CA LYS A 637 10.91 68.98 -3.00
C LYS A 637 9.92 70.09 -3.35
N GLU A 638 10.37 71.18 -3.99
CA GLU A 638 9.50 72.23 -4.54
C GLU A 638 8.53 71.65 -5.59
N PHE A 639 9.06 70.92 -6.57
CA PHE A 639 8.25 70.25 -7.60
C PHE A 639 7.21 69.30 -6.97
N TYR A 640 7.63 68.40 -6.07
CA TYR A 640 6.75 67.40 -5.48
C TYR A 640 5.62 68.04 -4.67
N LEU A 641 5.94 69.04 -3.83
CA LEU A 641 4.93 69.74 -3.02
C LEU A 641 3.98 70.61 -3.87
N SER A 642 4.43 71.10 -5.03
CA SER A 642 3.54 71.79 -5.99
C SER A 642 2.52 70.85 -6.65
N LYS A 643 2.84 69.55 -6.79
CA LYS A 643 1.98 68.53 -7.40
C LYS A 643 1.14 67.75 -6.38
N TYR A 644 1.63 67.59 -5.16
CA TYR A 644 1.01 66.79 -4.08
C TYR A 644 0.93 67.58 -2.77
N SER A 645 -0.06 68.47 -2.68
CA SER A 645 -0.33 69.28 -1.49
C SER A 645 -0.68 68.43 -0.26
N GLY A 646 -0.48 69.00 0.93
CA GLY A 646 -0.75 68.35 2.21
C GLY A 646 0.23 67.24 2.64
N ARG A 647 1.23 66.91 1.81
CA ARG A 647 2.27 65.90 2.13
C ARG A 647 3.51 66.54 2.78
N ARG A 648 4.22 65.78 3.60
CA ARG A 648 5.53 66.14 4.17
C ARG A 648 6.59 65.14 3.74
N LEU A 649 7.62 65.60 3.02
CA LEU A 649 8.78 64.80 2.67
C LEU A 649 9.84 64.81 3.77
N MET A 650 10.60 63.72 3.86
CA MET A 650 11.78 63.56 4.72
C MET A 650 12.83 62.76 3.94
N TRP A 651 14.04 63.30 3.80
CA TRP A 651 15.12 62.64 3.06
C TRP A 651 15.81 61.57 3.93
N GLN A 652 15.87 60.33 3.43
CA GLN A 652 16.55 59.22 4.09
C GLN A 652 17.92 58.99 3.41
N ASN A 653 18.86 59.89 3.71
CA ASN A 653 20.21 59.91 3.11
C ASN A 653 21.01 58.61 3.32
N SER A 654 20.64 57.79 4.31
CA SER A 654 21.17 56.45 4.60
C SER A 654 20.90 55.40 3.52
N LEU A 655 19.91 55.62 2.65
CA LEU A 655 19.55 54.72 1.55
C LEU A 655 20.07 55.24 0.19
N GLY A 656 20.63 56.46 0.18
CA GLY A 656 21.17 57.08 -1.02
C GLY A 656 22.43 56.37 -1.53
N HIS A 657 22.49 56.21 -2.84
CA HIS A 657 23.68 55.73 -3.56
C HIS A 657 23.94 56.62 -4.79
N CYS A 658 25.16 56.61 -5.29
CA CYS A 658 25.61 57.44 -6.40
C CYS A 658 26.69 56.69 -7.20
N VAL A 659 26.88 57.06 -8.46
CA VAL A 659 28.01 56.59 -9.28
C VAL A 659 28.97 57.76 -9.47
N LEU A 660 30.15 57.69 -8.86
CA LEU A 660 31.20 58.69 -9.01
C LEU A 660 32.15 58.31 -10.14
N LYS A 661 32.48 59.29 -10.99
CA LYS A 661 33.56 59.19 -11.98
C LYS A 661 34.86 59.65 -11.32
N ALA A 662 35.78 58.72 -11.09
CA ALA A 662 37.06 58.97 -10.44
C ALA A 662 38.21 58.81 -11.43
N GLU A 663 39.15 59.75 -11.45
CA GLU A 663 40.38 59.68 -12.24
C GLU A 663 41.50 59.09 -11.40
N PHE A 664 42.06 57.96 -11.84
CA PHE A 664 43.24 57.37 -11.21
C PHE A 664 44.44 57.43 -12.18
N PRO A 665 45.70 57.38 -11.69
CA PRO A 665 46.89 57.33 -12.55
C PRO A 665 46.95 56.15 -13.53
N LYS A 666 46.07 55.16 -13.40
CA LYS A 666 45.90 54.02 -14.32
C LYS A 666 44.56 54.05 -15.08
N GLY A 667 43.97 55.23 -15.26
CA GLY A 667 42.75 55.47 -16.04
C GLY A 667 41.51 55.84 -15.19
N ARG A 668 40.47 56.28 -15.89
CA ARG A 668 39.16 56.61 -15.30
C ARG A 668 38.42 55.36 -14.84
N LYS A 669 37.69 55.44 -13.73
CA LYS A 669 36.80 54.39 -13.22
C LYS A 669 35.48 54.98 -12.74
N GLU A 670 34.43 54.19 -12.82
CA GLU A 670 33.14 54.49 -12.20
C GLU A 670 33.00 53.70 -10.89
N LEU A 671 32.60 54.38 -9.82
CA LEU A 671 32.50 53.84 -8.47
C LEU A 671 31.06 53.96 -7.99
N ALA A 672 30.35 52.84 -7.92
CA ALA A 672 29.04 52.76 -7.26
C ALA A 672 29.24 52.79 -5.73
N VAL A 673 28.80 53.88 -5.09
CA VAL A 673 29.08 54.17 -3.68
C VAL A 673 27.82 54.64 -2.94
N SER A 674 27.80 54.46 -1.62
CA SER A 674 26.77 55.06 -0.75
C SER A 674 26.94 56.57 -0.66
N LEU A 675 25.85 57.29 -0.33
CA LEU A 675 25.88 58.76 -0.20
C LEU A 675 26.84 59.25 0.90
N PHE A 676 27.11 58.42 1.93
CA PHE A 676 28.12 58.71 2.96
C PHE A 676 29.55 58.60 2.41
N GLN A 677 29.81 57.62 1.55
CA GLN A 677 31.08 57.52 0.84
C GLN A 677 31.25 58.67 -0.16
N VAL A 678 30.18 59.18 -0.80
CA VAL A 678 30.27 60.43 -1.60
C VAL A 678 30.72 61.60 -0.74
N GLY A 679 30.16 61.75 0.47
CA GLY A 679 30.56 62.81 1.40
C GLY A 679 32.05 62.75 1.72
N LEU A 680 32.58 61.58 2.06
CA LEU A 680 34.01 61.39 2.35
C LEU A 680 34.91 61.55 1.11
N LEU A 681 34.54 60.97 -0.02
CA LEU A 681 35.33 60.98 -1.26
C LEU A 681 35.36 62.35 -1.96
N LYS A 682 34.52 63.31 -1.56
CA LYS A 682 34.60 64.72 -2.01
C LYS A 682 35.51 65.61 -1.14
N PHE A 683 36.08 65.08 -0.05
CA PHE A 683 37.13 65.76 0.73
C PHE A 683 38.55 65.26 0.39
N LEU A 684 38.68 64.39 -0.62
CA LEU A 684 39.92 63.80 -1.13
C LEU A 684 40.17 64.22 -2.58
#